data_AF-A0A5M9ZLV6-F1
#
_entry.id   AF-A0A5M9ZLV6-F1
#
_cell.length_a   1.000
_cell.length_b   1.000
_cell.length_c   1.000
_cell.angle_alpha   90.00
_cell.angle_beta   90.00
_cell.angle_gamma   90.00
#
_symmetry.space_group_name_H-M   'P 1'
#
loop_
_entity.id
_entity.type
_entity.pdbx_description
1 polymer ?
#
loop_
_entity_poly.entity_id
_entity_poly.type
_entity_poly.pdbx_seq_one_letter_code
_entity_poly.pdbx_strand_id
1 'polypeptide(L)'
;MLIECDDLNETLRLFAAVKAAASAAESSACAPITTPTQSATGQSIRIQPVSSPTFNADYPAGVSPNMKGIDSHTSHRADALSAITELIPAARTLFIRFNPLLTTRAELETAVRGLDTRVDVAHATHAISIPVTYDGEDLAEVADMLGLSSEAVIARHCGTPWSVAFVGFAPGFAYLTGGDPCFDVPRRATPRLSVPAGAVGLAGTFSGVYPRPSSGGWQLIGHTDVPMWDDSAKVPALLQPGDTVRFAPVRPQTPIVSGSPASAGASASADSPTNAASPDIAASDTFQRNAASSSTSALIVLRPGILATFQDDGRNAANMGVTGSGAADPIAYHLANALVGNAPGTPAIELTNGGAVIQASGDAVVAVAGAPVDITITGRDGGRPFAICGQEAFLLRDGETMTIGTPTAGLRDYLAVMGGFDVPRMLGSASTDTMSGIGPEPLRAGQTVPIGTGSNASDTKHGEGQHAMDNNRHARVAPDTRRPSTVSAGVAPREGWPSDLPSPGTTTTLEVTLGPRADWFTDAGLDTLLEQEWLVTAQSNRVGLRLSGEVPLERRDAAELASEATVAGAVEVPTSGQPVIFLRDQPVTGGYPVVAVLTTASLAMAGQLPPGAKVAFRVAPAATAATPARHHMAATSGTDPRPAPQDDGVVAPHEFAERTHEQATEASL
;
A
#
# COMPACT_ATOMS: atom_id res chain seq x y z
N MET A 1 29.82 10.69 5.06
CA MET A 1 28.41 10.80 5.46
C MET A 1 27.94 9.37 5.72
N LEU A 2 28.28 8.87 6.91
CA LEU A 2 27.97 7.53 7.38
C LEU A 2 26.96 7.74 8.50
N ILE A 3 25.76 7.19 8.33
CA ILE A 3 24.77 7.09 9.40
C ILE A 3 25.07 5.75 10.07
N GLU A 4 25.66 5.80 11.26
CA GLU A 4 25.78 4.63 12.13
C GLU A 4 24.38 4.25 12.59
N CYS A 5 23.94 3.05 12.21
CA CYS A 5 22.66 2.45 12.59
C CYS A 5 22.92 1.53 13.78
N ASP A 6 22.76 2.04 15.00
CA ASP A 6 22.98 1.27 16.22
C ASP A 6 21.89 0.19 16.49
N ASP A 7 20.75 0.22 15.80
CA ASP A 7 19.68 -0.80 15.91
C ASP A 7 20.00 -2.15 15.22
N LEU A 8 21.00 -2.20 14.33
CA LEU A 8 21.39 -3.46 13.69
C LEU A 8 22.15 -4.39 14.66
N ASN A 9 22.79 -3.82 15.68
CA ASN A 9 23.68 -4.55 16.59
C ASN A 9 22.93 -5.32 17.69
N GLU A 10 21.73 -4.90 18.09
CA GLU A 10 20.93 -5.62 19.09
C GLU A 10 20.24 -6.85 18.48
N THR A 11 19.78 -6.74 17.23
CA THR A 11 19.29 -7.86 16.43
C THR A 11 20.40 -8.88 16.17
N LEU A 12 21.61 -8.44 15.82
CA LEU A 12 22.77 -9.33 15.60
C LEU A 12 23.26 -10.07 16.85
N ARG A 13 23.06 -9.51 18.06
CA ARG A 13 23.41 -10.18 19.33
C ARG A 13 22.42 -11.28 19.72
N LEU A 14 21.13 -11.12 19.39
CA LEU A 14 20.12 -12.18 19.53
C LEU A 14 20.44 -13.38 18.61
N PHE A 15 20.97 -13.11 17.41
CA PHE A 15 21.40 -14.14 16.44
C PHE A 15 22.64 -14.94 16.86
N ALA A 16 23.54 -14.38 17.68
CA ALA A 16 24.73 -15.10 18.16
C ALA A 16 24.38 -16.14 19.25
N ALA A 17 23.35 -15.91 20.05
CA ALA A 17 22.88 -16.85 21.07
C ALA A 17 22.14 -18.07 20.46
N VAL A 18 21.40 -17.87 19.37
CA VAL A 18 20.74 -18.96 18.61
C VAL A 18 21.76 -19.88 17.93
N LYS A 19 22.92 -19.34 17.54
CA LYS A 19 24.03 -20.08 16.92
C LYS A 19 24.65 -21.15 17.83
N ALA A 20 24.55 -21.00 19.16
CA ALA A 20 25.09 -21.96 20.12
C ALA A 20 24.14 -23.14 20.43
N ALA A 21 22.84 -22.98 20.19
CA ALA A 21 21.84 -24.03 20.43
C ALA A 21 21.71 -24.99 19.22
N ALA A 22 22.01 -24.52 18.00
CA ALA A 22 21.86 -25.29 16.77
C ALA A 22 22.99 -26.30 16.51
N SER A 23 24.13 -26.23 17.21
CA SER A 23 25.28 -27.13 16.96
C SER A 23 25.24 -28.45 17.75
N ALA A 24 24.14 -28.79 18.41
CA ALA A 24 24.03 -29.97 19.28
C ALA A 24 23.02 -31.03 18.81
N ALA A 25 22.39 -30.87 17.65
CA ALA A 25 21.32 -31.76 17.19
C ALA A 25 21.52 -32.29 15.76
N GLU A 26 22.72 -32.77 15.43
CA GLU A 26 22.95 -33.55 14.20
C GLU A 26 23.83 -34.77 14.48
N SER A 27 23.20 -35.88 14.89
CA SER A 27 23.71 -37.21 14.60
C SER A 27 22.59 -38.26 14.69
N SER A 28 21.99 -38.62 13.56
CA SER A 28 21.54 -40.00 13.31
C SER A 28 21.05 -40.13 11.87
N ALA A 29 21.79 -40.90 11.08
CA ALA A 29 21.44 -41.28 9.71
C ALA A 29 20.35 -42.38 9.69
N CYS A 30 19.49 -42.37 8.67
CA CYS A 30 18.87 -43.60 8.15
C CYS A 30 18.51 -43.47 6.66
N ALA A 31 18.58 -44.62 5.97
CA ALA A 31 18.78 -44.86 4.54
C ALA A 31 17.59 -44.53 3.60
N PRO A 32 17.80 -44.47 2.26
CA PRO A 32 16.84 -43.93 1.30
C PRO A 32 15.80 -44.97 0.84
N ILE A 33 14.55 -44.53 0.72
CA ILE A 33 13.50 -45.24 0.00
C ILE A 33 13.44 -44.67 -1.42
N THR A 34 13.71 -45.52 -2.40
CA THR A 34 13.61 -45.22 -3.83
C THR A 34 12.15 -45.31 -4.29
N THR A 35 11.62 -44.22 -4.84
CA THR A 35 10.37 -44.20 -5.60
C THR A 35 10.57 -43.38 -6.89
N PRO A 36 9.84 -43.70 -7.97
CA PRO A 36 10.33 -43.57 -9.34
C PRO A 36 10.35 -42.12 -9.82
N THR A 37 11.50 -41.75 -10.39
CA THR A 37 11.74 -40.50 -11.11
C THR A 37 10.91 -40.50 -12.41
N GLN A 38 9.70 -39.94 -12.38
CA GLN A 38 9.14 -39.35 -13.60
C GLN A 38 9.77 -37.97 -13.76
N SER A 39 10.66 -37.85 -14.75
CA SER A 39 11.18 -36.57 -15.17
C SER A 39 10.04 -35.76 -15.79
N ALA A 40 9.45 -34.84 -15.03
CA ALA A 40 8.65 -33.77 -15.59
C ALA A 40 9.58 -32.88 -16.44
N THR A 41 9.50 -33.05 -17.76
CA THR A 41 10.12 -32.14 -18.71
C THR A 41 9.51 -30.74 -18.57
N GLY A 42 10.27 -29.85 -17.91
CA GLY A 42 10.37 -28.41 -18.14
C GLY A 42 9.08 -27.60 -18.37
N GLN A 43 8.42 -27.18 -17.31
CA GLN A 43 7.75 -25.87 -17.31
C GLN A 43 8.52 -24.96 -16.34
N SER A 44 9.21 -23.96 -16.89
CA SER A 44 9.97 -22.98 -16.11
C SER A 44 9.05 -21.82 -15.69
N ILE A 45 9.39 -21.17 -14.57
CA ILE A 45 8.70 -19.95 -14.09
C ILE A 45 8.68 -18.91 -15.21
N ARG A 46 7.51 -18.43 -15.64
CA ARG A 46 7.38 -17.40 -16.67
C ARG A 46 7.45 -16.03 -16.02
N ILE A 47 8.44 -15.22 -16.39
CA ILE A 47 8.48 -13.82 -15.94
C ILE A 47 7.68 -12.96 -16.91
N GLN A 48 6.80 -12.15 -16.35
CA GLN A 48 5.91 -11.28 -17.10
C GLN A 48 6.27 -9.81 -16.83
N PRO A 49 6.25 -8.98 -17.89
CA PRO A 49 6.48 -7.56 -17.73
C PRO A 49 5.35 -6.93 -16.93
N VAL A 50 5.76 -6.13 -15.95
CA VAL A 50 4.99 -5.05 -15.33
C VAL A 50 5.81 -3.77 -15.59
N SER A 51 5.43 -2.62 -15.04
CA SER A 51 6.28 -1.42 -15.09
C SER A 51 7.48 -1.53 -14.14
N SER A 52 8.67 -1.08 -14.58
CA SER A 52 9.86 -1.06 -13.71
C SER A 52 9.63 -0.12 -12.50
N PRO A 53 10.04 -0.50 -11.26
CA PRO A 53 10.89 -1.63 -10.87
C PRO A 53 10.08 -2.83 -10.34
N THR A 54 9.09 -3.29 -11.11
CA THR A 54 8.24 -4.42 -10.73
C THR A 54 8.17 -5.47 -11.84
N PHE A 55 7.91 -6.72 -11.45
CA PHE A 55 7.59 -7.80 -12.38
C PHE A 55 6.74 -8.87 -11.70
N ASN A 56 6.08 -9.70 -12.52
CA ASN A 56 5.30 -10.83 -12.04
C ASN A 56 5.99 -12.15 -12.44
N ALA A 57 6.03 -13.11 -11.53
CA ALA A 57 6.50 -14.46 -11.79
C ALA A 57 5.31 -15.44 -11.75
N ASP A 58 5.02 -16.07 -12.89
CA ASP A 58 3.93 -17.02 -13.07
C ASP A 58 4.48 -18.46 -13.02
N TYR A 59 4.05 -19.22 -12.02
CA TYR A 59 4.48 -20.59 -11.78
C TYR A 59 3.63 -21.58 -12.59
N PRO A 60 4.21 -22.73 -12.98
CA PRO A 60 3.47 -23.81 -13.63
C PRO A 60 2.25 -24.25 -12.83
N ALA A 61 1.25 -24.79 -13.53
CA ALA A 61 0.06 -25.34 -12.87
C ALA A 61 0.43 -26.40 -11.83
N GLY A 62 -0.18 -26.32 -10.64
CA GLY A 62 0.12 -27.22 -9.52
C GLY A 62 1.38 -26.86 -8.71
N VAL A 63 2.08 -25.77 -9.05
CA VAL A 63 3.25 -25.28 -8.29
C VAL A 63 2.89 -23.94 -7.64
N SER A 64 3.09 -23.84 -6.32
CA SER A 64 2.91 -22.59 -5.57
C SER A 64 4.25 -21.88 -5.35
N PRO A 65 4.29 -20.53 -5.29
CA PRO A 65 5.50 -19.79 -4.98
C PRO A 65 6.09 -20.18 -3.61
N ASN A 66 7.40 -20.47 -3.54
CA ASN A 66 8.10 -20.75 -2.28
C ASN A 66 8.62 -19.45 -1.63
N MET A 67 7.84 -18.90 -0.68
CA MET A 67 8.18 -17.65 0.01
C MET A 67 9.41 -17.80 0.92
N LYS A 68 9.59 -18.90 1.65
CA LYS A 68 10.75 -19.09 2.55
C LYS A 68 12.08 -19.19 1.80
N GLY A 69 12.07 -19.68 0.57
CA GLY A 69 13.26 -19.69 -0.30
C GLY A 69 13.77 -18.29 -0.63
N ILE A 70 12.89 -17.28 -0.65
CA ILE A 70 13.23 -15.87 -0.85
C ILE A 70 13.87 -15.26 0.41
N ASP A 71 13.45 -15.71 1.60
CA ASP A 71 13.97 -15.24 2.89
C ASP A 71 15.25 -15.95 3.35
N SER A 72 15.72 -16.99 2.63
CA SER A 72 16.86 -17.82 3.06
C SER A 72 18.23 -17.22 2.68
N HIS A 73 18.96 -16.72 3.68
CA HIS A 73 20.23 -15.98 3.53
C HIS A 73 21.50 -16.85 3.40
N THR A 74 21.55 -17.77 2.45
CA THR A 74 22.81 -18.49 2.15
C THR A 74 23.13 -18.49 0.66
N SER A 75 23.86 -17.46 0.18
CA SER A 75 24.64 -17.35 -1.09
C SER A 75 24.61 -15.91 -1.66
N HIS A 76 25.36 -15.62 -2.75
CA HIS A 76 25.24 -14.36 -3.54
C HIS A 76 23.80 -14.04 -4.02
N ARG A 77 22.88 -15.01 -3.95
CA ARG A 77 21.46 -14.82 -4.25
C ARG A 77 20.75 -14.01 -3.16
N ALA A 78 21.25 -14.06 -1.92
CA ALA A 78 20.71 -13.33 -0.77
C ALA A 78 20.81 -11.81 -0.96
N ASP A 79 21.87 -11.32 -1.62
CA ASP A 79 22.08 -9.88 -1.85
C ASP A 79 21.03 -9.33 -2.84
N ALA A 80 20.74 -10.06 -3.92
CA ALA A 80 19.71 -9.65 -4.88
C ALA A 80 18.29 -9.69 -4.28
N LEU A 81 17.99 -10.73 -3.47
CA LEU A 81 16.69 -10.87 -2.81
C LEU A 81 16.48 -9.82 -1.71
N SER A 82 17.55 -9.34 -1.06
CA SER A 82 17.47 -8.24 -0.09
C SER A 82 17.00 -6.91 -0.68
N ALA A 83 17.08 -6.75 -2.00
CA ALA A 83 16.58 -5.57 -2.70
C ALA A 83 15.06 -5.61 -2.94
N ILE A 84 14.37 -6.72 -2.65
CA ILE A 84 12.92 -6.81 -2.73
C ILE A 84 12.32 -5.91 -1.65
N THR A 85 11.46 -4.99 -2.07
CA THR A 85 10.75 -4.07 -1.18
C THR A 85 9.31 -4.52 -0.92
N GLU A 86 8.74 -5.33 -1.79
CA GLU A 86 7.37 -5.82 -1.69
C GLU A 86 7.20 -7.16 -2.40
N LEU A 87 6.45 -8.05 -1.77
CA LEU A 87 6.18 -9.40 -2.26
C LEU A 87 4.70 -9.72 -2.08
N ILE A 88 4.01 -10.10 -3.16
CA ILE A 88 2.58 -10.43 -3.10
C ILE A 88 2.36 -11.79 -3.78
N PRO A 89 2.22 -12.88 -3.00
CA PRO A 89 1.80 -14.16 -3.52
C PRO A 89 0.30 -14.13 -3.84
N ALA A 90 -0.10 -14.70 -4.97
CA ALA A 90 -1.50 -14.84 -5.33
C ALA A 90 -1.67 -16.07 -6.24
N ALA A 91 -2.25 -17.13 -5.68
CA ALA A 91 -2.34 -18.45 -6.29
C ALA A 91 -0.99 -18.92 -6.86
N ARG A 92 -0.86 -18.97 -8.18
CA ARG A 92 0.37 -19.38 -8.88
C ARG A 92 1.31 -18.22 -9.23
N THR A 93 0.96 -17.00 -8.86
CA THR A 93 1.72 -15.79 -9.21
C THR A 93 2.44 -15.22 -8.01
N LEU A 94 3.58 -14.58 -8.27
CA LEU A 94 4.36 -13.86 -7.30
C LEU A 94 4.73 -12.51 -7.89
N PHE A 95 4.08 -11.47 -7.40
CA PHE A 95 4.44 -10.09 -7.73
C PHE A 95 5.61 -9.63 -6.87
N ILE A 96 6.58 -8.99 -7.53
CA ILE A 96 7.83 -8.55 -6.92
C ILE A 96 8.07 -7.09 -7.27
N ARG A 97 8.24 -6.25 -6.25
CA ARG A 97 8.81 -4.90 -6.35
C ARG A 97 10.18 -4.89 -5.72
N PHE A 98 11.12 -4.22 -6.35
CA PHE A 98 12.49 -4.13 -5.87
C PHE A 98 13.05 -2.71 -5.95
N ASN A 99 14.14 -2.47 -5.23
CA ASN A 99 14.88 -1.23 -5.31
C ASN A 99 15.91 -1.31 -6.46
N PRO A 100 15.72 -0.56 -7.56
CA PRO A 100 16.61 -0.61 -8.71
C PRO A 100 18.00 -0.01 -8.44
N LEU A 101 18.19 0.69 -7.30
CA LEU A 101 19.50 1.18 -6.86
C LEU A 101 20.35 0.08 -6.21
N LEU A 102 19.71 -1.00 -5.75
CA LEU A 102 20.37 -2.11 -5.04
C LEU A 102 20.60 -3.33 -5.94
N THR A 103 19.68 -3.63 -6.86
CA THR A 103 19.79 -4.77 -7.80
C THR A 103 19.23 -4.40 -9.17
N THR A 104 19.66 -5.13 -10.20
CA THR A 104 18.99 -5.10 -11.51
C THR A 104 17.85 -6.10 -11.58
N ARG A 105 16.89 -5.84 -12.49
CA ARG A 105 15.80 -6.77 -12.81
C ARG A 105 16.33 -8.15 -13.24
N ALA A 106 17.34 -8.18 -14.10
CA ALA A 106 17.89 -9.42 -14.66
C ALA A 106 18.53 -10.32 -13.59
N GLU A 107 19.25 -9.72 -12.63
CA GLU A 107 19.80 -10.44 -11.48
C GLU A 107 18.70 -11.05 -10.62
N LEU A 108 17.63 -10.29 -10.37
CA LEU A 108 16.52 -10.74 -9.54
C LEU A 108 15.67 -11.82 -10.23
N GLU A 109 15.40 -11.69 -11.53
CA GLU A 109 14.73 -12.73 -12.32
C GLU A 109 15.53 -14.05 -12.29
N THR A 110 16.84 -13.97 -12.41
CA THR A 110 17.73 -15.14 -12.32
C THR A 110 17.65 -15.78 -10.93
N ALA A 111 17.65 -14.95 -9.87
CA ALA A 111 17.52 -15.41 -8.50
C ALA A 111 16.18 -16.14 -8.28
N VAL A 112 15.06 -15.58 -8.74
CA VAL A 112 13.71 -16.17 -8.61
C VAL A 112 13.58 -17.48 -9.39
N ARG A 113 14.09 -17.52 -10.63
CA ARG A 113 13.98 -18.72 -11.49
C ARG A 113 14.66 -19.95 -10.92
N GLY A 114 15.72 -19.78 -10.13
CA GLY A 114 16.41 -20.91 -9.52
C GLY A 114 15.93 -21.28 -8.12
N LEU A 115 14.84 -20.70 -7.61
CA LEU A 115 14.29 -21.08 -6.30
C LEU A 115 13.81 -22.53 -6.37
N ASP A 116 14.10 -23.32 -5.34
CA ASP A 116 13.59 -24.70 -5.27
C ASP A 116 12.11 -24.68 -4.91
N THR A 117 11.26 -25.09 -5.85
CA THR A 117 9.81 -25.17 -5.68
C THR A 117 9.34 -26.48 -5.06
N ARG A 118 10.24 -27.45 -4.83
CA ARG A 118 9.93 -28.79 -4.30
C ARG A 118 10.07 -28.89 -2.78
N VAL A 119 10.62 -27.86 -2.14
CA VAL A 119 10.66 -27.82 -0.68
C VAL A 119 9.24 -27.51 -0.21
N ASP A 120 8.52 -28.57 0.16
CA ASP A 120 7.28 -28.45 0.91
C ASP A 120 7.52 -27.51 2.09
N VAL A 121 6.62 -26.55 2.29
CA VAL A 121 6.58 -25.66 3.44
C VAL A 121 6.14 -26.45 4.67
N ALA A 122 6.84 -27.56 4.97
CA ALA A 122 6.76 -28.25 6.22
C ALA A 122 7.54 -27.40 7.22
N HIS A 123 6.86 -26.44 7.83
CA HIS A 123 6.98 -26.02 9.24
C HIS A 123 6.00 -24.85 9.41
N ALA A 124 4.81 -25.19 9.91
CA ALA A 124 3.79 -24.24 10.34
C ALA A 124 4.38 -23.32 11.41
N THR A 125 4.18 -22.01 11.28
CA THR A 125 4.47 -21.06 12.35
C THR A 125 3.42 -21.18 13.45
N HIS A 126 2.13 -21.23 13.09
CA HIS A 126 1.03 -21.40 14.05
C HIS A 126 -0.11 -22.25 13.49
N ALA A 127 -0.70 -23.09 14.35
CA ALA A 127 -1.94 -23.82 14.07
C ALA A 127 -3.13 -23.11 14.73
N ILE A 128 -4.10 -22.68 13.93
CA ILE A 128 -5.24 -21.85 14.33
C ILE A 128 -6.52 -22.67 14.19
N SER A 129 -7.32 -22.74 15.25
CA SER A 129 -8.64 -23.38 15.20
C SER A 129 -9.74 -22.34 15.09
N ILE A 130 -10.60 -22.48 14.08
CA ILE A 130 -11.72 -21.57 13.83
C ILE A 130 -13.04 -22.32 14.10
N PRO A 131 -13.82 -21.95 15.13
CA PRO A 131 -15.14 -22.53 15.35
C PRO A 131 -16.11 -22.08 14.25
N VAL A 132 -16.87 -23.02 13.68
CA VAL A 132 -17.81 -22.75 12.59
C VAL A 132 -19.17 -23.35 12.89
N THR A 133 -20.20 -22.53 12.80
CA THR A 133 -21.59 -23.00 12.68
C THR A 133 -21.85 -23.29 11.20
N TYR A 134 -22.10 -24.55 10.84
CA TYR A 134 -22.33 -24.95 9.44
C TYR A 134 -23.80 -24.80 9.05
N ASP A 135 -24.22 -23.56 8.91
CA ASP A 135 -25.58 -23.13 8.55
C ASP A 135 -25.60 -22.31 7.24
N GLY A 136 -24.52 -22.38 6.45
CA GLY A 136 -24.40 -21.62 5.21
C GLY A 136 -25.46 -22.02 4.20
N GLU A 137 -26.00 -21.02 3.50
CA GLU A 137 -27.12 -21.20 2.57
C GLU A 137 -26.80 -22.11 1.38
N ASP A 138 -25.53 -22.25 1.00
CA ASP A 138 -25.09 -23.08 -0.13
C ASP A 138 -24.64 -24.48 0.31
N LEU A 139 -24.66 -24.81 1.61
CA LEU A 139 -24.11 -26.09 2.11
C LEU A 139 -24.76 -27.31 1.45
N ALA A 140 -26.08 -27.29 1.27
CA ALA A 140 -26.80 -28.37 0.60
C ALA A 140 -26.46 -28.43 -0.90
N GLU A 141 -26.36 -27.29 -1.57
CA GLU A 141 -26.01 -27.22 -2.99
C GLU A 141 -24.58 -27.73 -3.24
N VAL A 142 -23.63 -27.37 -2.36
CA VAL A 142 -22.25 -27.88 -2.39
C VAL A 142 -22.22 -29.40 -2.18
N ALA A 143 -23.04 -29.93 -1.27
CA ALA A 143 -23.16 -31.37 -1.06
C ALA A 143 -23.64 -32.08 -2.33
N ASP A 144 -24.65 -31.54 -3.00
CA ASP A 144 -25.16 -32.06 -4.28
C ASP A 144 -24.10 -32.01 -5.39
N MET A 145 -23.35 -30.90 -5.52
CA MET A 145 -22.27 -30.76 -6.50
C MET A 145 -21.18 -31.82 -6.33
N LEU A 146 -20.86 -32.18 -5.08
CA LEU A 146 -19.81 -33.13 -4.74
C LEU A 146 -20.31 -34.58 -4.66
N GLY A 147 -21.63 -34.82 -4.78
CA GLY A 147 -22.24 -36.13 -4.56
C GLY A 147 -22.08 -36.64 -3.13
N LEU A 148 -22.11 -35.74 -2.14
CA LEU A 148 -21.95 -36.00 -0.72
C LEU A 148 -23.22 -35.62 0.07
N SER A 149 -23.31 -36.05 1.33
CA SER A 149 -24.26 -35.43 2.27
C SER A 149 -23.66 -34.18 2.89
N SER A 150 -24.48 -33.27 3.41
CA SER A 150 -24.00 -32.08 4.13
C SER A 150 -23.08 -32.46 5.31
N GLU A 151 -23.39 -33.53 6.05
CA GLU A 151 -22.55 -34.04 7.13
C GLU A 151 -21.19 -34.52 6.62
N ALA A 152 -21.14 -35.15 5.44
CA ALA A 152 -19.90 -35.58 4.82
C ALA A 152 -19.06 -34.38 4.33
N VAL A 153 -19.70 -33.33 3.79
CA VAL A 153 -19.03 -32.06 3.46
C VAL A 153 -18.40 -31.45 4.71
N ILE A 154 -19.15 -31.32 5.80
CA ILE A 154 -18.68 -30.79 7.08
C ILE A 154 -17.49 -31.62 7.61
N ALA A 155 -17.64 -32.95 7.63
CA ALA A 155 -16.60 -33.86 8.13
C ALA A 155 -15.29 -33.72 7.34
N ARG A 156 -15.37 -33.61 6.00
CA ARG A 156 -14.20 -33.40 5.14
C ARG A 156 -13.58 -32.02 5.30
N HIS A 157 -14.41 -30.98 5.41
CA HIS A 157 -13.93 -29.60 5.62
C HIS A 157 -13.18 -29.42 6.95
N CYS A 158 -13.56 -30.18 7.99
CA CYS A 158 -12.92 -30.16 9.31
C CYS A 158 -11.77 -31.18 9.47
N GLY A 159 -11.80 -32.25 8.68
CA GLY A 159 -10.94 -33.43 8.86
C GLY A 159 -9.47 -33.16 8.53
N THR A 160 -9.24 -32.46 7.42
CA THR A 160 -7.89 -32.14 6.92
C THR A 160 -7.54 -30.70 7.27
N PRO A 161 -6.33 -30.43 7.80
CA PRO A 161 -5.89 -29.06 8.01
C PRO A 161 -5.74 -28.33 6.67
N TRP A 162 -6.08 -27.05 6.69
CA TRP A 162 -5.86 -26.14 5.57
C TRP A 162 -4.60 -25.33 5.80
N SER A 163 -3.94 -24.91 4.73
CA SER A 163 -2.78 -24.01 4.78
C SER A 163 -3.16 -22.64 4.22
N VAL A 164 -2.78 -21.56 4.89
CA VAL A 164 -2.94 -20.21 4.37
C VAL A 164 -1.96 -19.99 3.23
N ALA A 165 -2.46 -20.01 1.99
CA ALA A 165 -1.63 -19.87 0.79
C ALA A 165 -1.20 -18.41 0.59
N PHE A 166 -2.16 -17.49 0.67
CA PHE A 166 -1.95 -16.06 0.56
C PHE A 166 -3.15 -15.30 1.17
N VAL A 167 -2.96 -14.00 1.41
CA VAL A 167 -3.99 -13.08 1.89
C VAL A 167 -4.18 -11.98 0.85
N GLY A 168 -5.42 -11.67 0.52
CA GLY A 168 -5.75 -10.77 -0.59
C GLY A 168 -7.25 -10.52 -0.67
N PHE A 169 -7.73 -9.91 -1.74
CA PHE A 169 -9.13 -9.50 -1.97
C PHE A 169 -9.65 -8.39 -1.02
N ALA A 170 -9.47 -8.57 0.29
CA ALA A 170 -9.73 -7.58 1.33
C ALA A 170 -8.77 -7.80 2.50
N PRO A 171 -8.54 -6.79 3.35
CA PRO A 171 -7.72 -6.96 4.55
C PRO A 171 -8.18 -8.14 5.41
N GLY A 172 -7.27 -9.08 5.66
CA GLY A 172 -7.52 -10.29 6.45
C GLY A 172 -8.25 -11.43 5.73
N PHE A 173 -8.62 -11.29 4.45
CA PHE A 173 -9.21 -12.41 3.70
C PHE A 173 -8.12 -13.38 3.24
N ALA A 174 -8.07 -14.55 3.86
CA ALA A 174 -7.08 -15.59 3.59
C ALA A 174 -7.63 -16.65 2.63
N TYR A 175 -6.83 -17.01 1.63
CA TYR A 175 -7.10 -18.13 0.72
C TYR A 175 -6.45 -19.39 1.29
N LEU A 176 -7.27 -20.36 1.66
CA LEU A 176 -6.85 -21.60 2.31
C LEU A 176 -6.79 -22.74 1.30
N THR A 177 -5.69 -23.49 1.26
CA THR A 177 -5.48 -24.63 0.34
C THR A 177 -5.10 -25.91 1.09
N GLY A 178 -4.96 -27.03 0.38
CA GLY A 178 -4.45 -28.29 0.93
C GLY A 178 -5.45 -29.15 1.72
N GLY A 179 -6.71 -28.71 1.85
CA GLY A 179 -7.78 -29.48 2.50
C GLY A 179 -8.10 -30.83 1.84
N ASP A 180 -9.32 -31.35 2.03
CA ASP A 180 -9.71 -32.61 1.36
C ASP A 180 -9.70 -32.43 -0.18
N PRO A 181 -9.05 -33.32 -0.95
CA PRO A 181 -8.99 -33.24 -2.41
C PRO A 181 -10.35 -33.28 -3.12
N CYS A 182 -11.44 -33.62 -2.42
CA CYS A 182 -12.78 -33.54 -2.99
C CYS A 182 -13.22 -32.10 -3.30
N PHE A 183 -12.62 -31.08 -2.68
CA PHE A 183 -13.02 -29.70 -2.87
C PHE A 183 -12.42 -29.13 -4.16
N ASP A 184 -13.25 -29.10 -5.20
CA ASP A 184 -13.09 -28.27 -6.37
C ASP A 184 -14.48 -27.72 -6.75
N VAL A 185 -14.90 -26.66 -6.05
CA VAL A 185 -16.30 -26.19 -6.06
C VAL A 185 -16.40 -24.91 -6.88
N PRO A 186 -17.16 -24.86 -7.98
CA PRO A 186 -17.27 -23.65 -8.77
C PRO A 186 -17.89 -22.50 -7.97
N ARG A 187 -17.47 -21.27 -8.28
CA ARG A 187 -18.15 -20.06 -7.80
C ARG A 187 -19.57 -20.00 -8.36
N ARG A 188 -20.44 -19.25 -7.69
CA ARG A 188 -21.75 -18.86 -8.23
C ARG A 188 -21.55 -18.07 -9.52
N ALA A 189 -22.38 -18.40 -10.53
CA ALA A 189 -22.38 -17.69 -11.81
C ALA A 189 -22.73 -16.20 -11.67
N THR A 190 -23.53 -15.84 -10.66
CA THR A 190 -23.80 -14.45 -10.30
C THR A 190 -23.37 -14.22 -8.85
N PRO A 191 -22.42 -13.30 -8.60
CA PRO A 191 -21.97 -13.02 -7.25
C PRO A 191 -23.06 -12.33 -6.43
N ARG A 192 -23.05 -12.57 -5.13
CA ARG A 192 -23.90 -11.85 -4.17
C ARG A 192 -23.46 -10.39 -4.11
N LEU A 193 -24.44 -9.50 -3.99
CA LEU A 193 -24.18 -8.09 -3.72
C LEU A 193 -23.53 -7.88 -2.36
N SER A 194 -23.87 -8.73 -1.38
CA SER A 194 -23.31 -8.70 -0.05
C SER A 194 -23.24 -10.11 0.55
N VAL A 195 -22.06 -10.47 1.02
CA VAL A 195 -21.75 -11.62 1.86
C VAL A 195 -21.43 -11.06 3.26
N PRO A 196 -21.99 -11.62 4.34
CA PRO A 196 -21.73 -11.12 5.70
C PRO A 196 -20.29 -11.40 6.16
N ALA A 197 -19.79 -10.58 7.08
CA ALA A 197 -18.55 -10.88 7.80
C ALA A 197 -18.69 -12.20 8.57
N GLY A 198 -17.59 -12.95 8.69
CA GLY A 198 -17.56 -14.26 9.31
C GLY A 198 -18.06 -15.41 8.42
N ALA A 199 -18.63 -15.13 7.25
CA ALA A 199 -19.07 -16.19 6.33
C ALA A 199 -17.90 -17.07 5.90
N VAL A 200 -18.07 -18.38 5.98
CA VAL A 200 -17.11 -19.40 5.53
C VAL A 200 -17.53 -19.90 4.16
N GLY A 201 -16.64 -19.84 3.18
CA GLY A 201 -16.97 -20.18 1.80
C GLY A 201 -15.96 -21.11 1.12
N LEU A 202 -16.42 -21.76 0.05
CA LEU A 202 -15.62 -22.57 -0.87
C LEU A 202 -15.66 -22.01 -2.30
N ALA A 203 -14.52 -22.02 -2.99
CA ALA A 203 -14.41 -21.69 -4.41
C ALA A 203 -13.14 -22.27 -5.04
N GLY A 204 -13.28 -22.99 -6.15
CA GLY A 204 -12.24 -23.85 -6.70
C GLY A 204 -11.73 -24.81 -5.62
N THR A 205 -10.42 -24.89 -5.50
CA THR A 205 -9.72 -25.66 -4.47
C THR A 205 -9.48 -24.90 -3.16
N PHE A 206 -10.09 -23.72 -3.00
CA PHE A 206 -9.91 -22.86 -1.84
C PHE A 206 -11.07 -22.90 -0.86
N SER A 207 -10.73 -22.76 0.43
CA SER A 207 -11.63 -22.33 1.49
C SER A 207 -11.19 -20.95 2.02
N GLY A 208 -12.05 -20.26 2.76
CA GLY A 208 -11.80 -18.89 3.22
C GLY A 208 -12.91 -18.34 4.10
N VAL A 209 -12.59 -17.27 4.83
CA VAL A 209 -13.53 -16.58 5.73
C VAL A 209 -13.59 -15.10 5.34
N TYR A 210 -14.80 -14.59 5.12
CA TYR A 210 -15.02 -13.18 4.79
C TYR A 210 -14.75 -12.31 6.02
N PRO A 211 -13.74 -11.42 6.02
CA PRO A 211 -13.40 -10.62 7.21
C PRO A 211 -14.42 -9.51 7.46
N ARG A 212 -15.12 -9.08 6.40
CA ARG A 212 -16.00 -7.91 6.39
C ARG A 212 -17.13 -8.11 5.37
N PRO A 213 -18.23 -7.33 5.44
CA PRO A 213 -19.24 -7.39 4.40
C PRO A 213 -18.69 -6.98 3.04
N SER A 214 -18.86 -7.83 2.03
CA SER A 214 -18.39 -7.57 0.66
C SER A 214 -19.20 -8.34 -0.37
N SER A 215 -19.23 -7.90 -1.63
CA SER A 215 -19.76 -8.74 -2.71
C SER A 215 -18.92 -10.02 -2.87
N GLY A 216 -19.52 -11.16 -3.22
CA GLY A 216 -18.78 -12.41 -3.33
C GLY A 216 -19.56 -13.52 -4.01
N GLY A 217 -18.85 -14.34 -4.80
CA GLY A 217 -19.43 -15.49 -5.52
C GLY A 217 -19.08 -16.85 -4.92
N TRP A 218 -18.45 -16.91 -3.74
CA TRP A 218 -18.09 -18.19 -3.13
C TRP A 218 -19.33 -18.88 -2.57
N GLN A 219 -19.30 -20.22 -2.55
CA GLN A 219 -20.37 -21.02 -1.99
C GLN A 219 -20.25 -21.03 -0.47
N LEU A 220 -21.23 -20.46 0.23
CA LEU A 220 -21.24 -20.26 1.68
C LEU A 220 -21.71 -21.53 2.40
N ILE A 221 -20.85 -22.10 3.24
CA ILE A 221 -21.08 -23.37 3.94
C ILE A 221 -21.30 -23.21 5.45
N GLY A 222 -21.01 -22.03 6.00
CA GLY A 222 -21.22 -21.73 7.42
C GLY A 222 -20.79 -20.31 7.78
N HIS A 223 -20.73 -20.02 9.07
CA HIS A 223 -20.18 -18.78 9.60
C HIS A 223 -19.36 -19.00 10.88
N THR A 224 -18.53 -18.01 11.21
CA THR A 224 -17.79 -17.91 12.47
C THR A 224 -17.94 -16.51 13.06
N ASP A 225 -17.98 -16.42 14.39
CA ASP A 225 -17.94 -15.15 15.12
C ASP A 225 -16.50 -14.66 15.37
N VAL A 226 -15.49 -15.45 14.99
CA VAL A 226 -14.09 -15.05 15.15
C VAL A 226 -13.78 -13.90 14.18
N PRO A 227 -13.33 -12.73 14.66
CA PRO A 227 -12.92 -11.65 13.77
C PRO A 227 -11.64 -12.04 13.02
N MET A 228 -11.68 -11.98 11.69
CA MET A 228 -10.50 -12.23 10.85
C MET A 228 -9.58 -10.99 10.78
N TRP A 229 -10.08 -9.83 11.21
CA TRP A 229 -9.38 -8.55 11.24
C TRP A 229 -9.70 -7.78 12.52
N ASP A 230 -8.67 -7.27 13.21
CA ASP A 230 -8.77 -6.44 14.41
C ASP A 230 -7.74 -5.29 14.39
N ASP A 231 -8.24 -4.06 14.22
CA ASP A 231 -7.43 -2.83 14.19
C ASP A 231 -6.62 -2.56 15.46
N SER A 232 -7.04 -3.12 16.59
CA SER A 232 -6.39 -2.95 17.89
C SER A 232 -5.28 -3.96 18.15
N ALA A 233 -5.24 -5.04 17.36
CA ALA A 233 -4.26 -6.10 17.52
C ALA A 233 -2.88 -5.67 16.98
N LYS A 234 -1.81 -6.22 17.58
CA LYS A 234 -0.43 -5.99 17.12
C LYS A 234 -0.24 -6.46 15.66
N VAL A 235 -0.91 -7.54 15.29
CA VAL A 235 -1.00 -8.06 13.92
C VAL A 235 -2.49 -8.10 13.59
N PRO A 236 -3.03 -7.14 12.80
CA PRO A 236 -4.47 -7.03 12.62
C PRO A 236 -5.14 -8.22 11.92
N ALA A 237 -4.46 -8.82 10.93
CA ALA A 237 -4.97 -10.01 10.26
C ALA A 237 -4.70 -11.27 11.10
N LEU A 238 -5.76 -11.99 11.47
CA LEU A 238 -5.68 -13.23 12.27
C LEU A 238 -4.84 -14.31 11.58
N LEU A 239 -5.01 -14.44 10.27
CA LEU A 239 -4.38 -15.47 9.45
C LEU A 239 -3.23 -14.87 8.63
N GLN A 240 -2.03 -15.45 8.76
CA GLN A 240 -0.86 -15.05 7.98
C GLN A 240 -0.48 -16.14 6.96
N PRO A 241 0.10 -15.77 5.80
CA PRO A 241 0.65 -16.75 4.88
C PRO A 241 1.58 -17.75 5.58
N GLY A 242 1.35 -19.05 5.34
CA GLY A 242 2.09 -20.15 5.97
C GLY A 242 1.49 -20.71 7.26
N ASP A 243 0.47 -20.08 7.85
CA ASP A 243 -0.27 -20.66 8.98
C ASP A 243 -1.10 -21.87 8.56
N THR A 244 -1.43 -22.73 9.52
CA THR A 244 -2.33 -23.87 9.32
C THR A 244 -3.65 -23.63 10.04
N VAL A 245 -4.77 -23.82 9.35
CA VAL A 245 -6.13 -23.61 9.85
C VAL A 245 -6.86 -24.95 10.00
N ARG A 246 -7.53 -25.14 11.13
CA ARG A 246 -8.48 -26.23 11.34
C ARG A 246 -9.84 -25.67 11.72
N PHE A 247 -10.83 -25.90 10.87
CA PHE A 247 -12.22 -25.59 11.20
C PHE A 247 -12.78 -26.60 12.20
N ALA A 248 -13.46 -26.11 13.23
CA ALA A 248 -14.07 -26.92 14.28
C ALA A 248 -15.59 -26.71 14.27
N PRO A 249 -16.41 -27.74 14.02
CA PRO A 249 -17.86 -27.57 13.98
C PRO A 249 -18.38 -27.27 15.39
N VAL A 250 -19.14 -26.18 15.54
CA VAL A 250 -19.85 -25.83 16.77
C VAL A 250 -21.35 -25.84 16.52
N ARG A 251 -22.13 -26.15 17.56
CA ARG A 251 -23.59 -26.01 17.50
C ARG A 251 -23.94 -24.54 17.76
N PRO A 252 -24.97 -24.00 17.08
CA PRO A 252 -25.44 -22.65 17.36
C PRO A 252 -25.81 -22.54 18.84
N GLN A 253 -25.18 -21.61 19.56
CA GLN A 253 -25.60 -21.31 20.92
C GLN A 253 -26.91 -20.52 20.84
N THR A 254 -28.01 -21.12 21.29
CA THR A 254 -29.26 -20.39 21.46
C THR A 254 -29.00 -19.32 22.54
N PRO A 255 -29.23 -18.02 22.28
CA PRO A 255 -29.11 -17.03 23.33
C PRO A 255 -30.07 -17.41 24.44
N ILE A 256 -29.54 -17.71 25.62
CA ILE A 256 -30.36 -17.96 26.80
C ILE A 256 -30.98 -16.61 27.17
N VAL A 257 -32.18 -16.34 26.66
CA VAL A 257 -33.05 -15.32 27.24
C VAL A 257 -33.38 -15.83 28.64
N SER A 258 -32.66 -15.29 29.62
CA SER A 258 -32.97 -15.49 31.04
C SER A 258 -34.27 -14.74 31.34
N GLY A 259 -35.40 -15.31 30.91
CA GLY A 259 -36.73 -14.87 31.26
C GLY A 259 -37.05 -15.35 32.67
N SER A 260 -36.91 -14.46 33.65
CA SER A 260 -37.50 -14.68 34.97
C SER A 260 -39.00 -14.38 34.89
N PRO A 261 -39.90 -15.28 35.33
CA PRO A 261 -41.34 -15.04 35.28
C PRO A 261 -41.78 -14.26 36.51
N ALA A 262 -42.36 -13.06 36.33
CA ALA A 262 -43.17 -12.42 37.36
C ALA A 262 -44.25 -11.50 36.78
N SER A 263 -45.47 -12.04 36.82
CA SER A 263 -46.80 -11.42 36.98
C SER A 263 -47.26 -10.27 36.07
N ALA A 264 -48.38 -10.57 35.41
CA ALA A 264 -49.28 -9.68 34.72
C ALA A 264 -49.92 -8.59 35.60
N GLY A 265 -50.13 -7.43 34.98
CA GLY A 265 -51.08 -6.40 35.38
C GLY A 265 -51.29 -5.45 34.20
N ALA A 266 -52.43 -5.54 33.54
CA ALA A 266 -52.77 -4.79 32.34
C ALA A 266 -53.36 -3.39 32.66
N SER A 267 -53.02 -2.36 31.88
CA SER A 267 -53.99 -1.47 31.24
C SER A 267 -53.32 -0.58 30.17
N ALA A 268 -54.00 -0.42 29.04
CA ALA A 268 -53.59 0.40 27.90
C ALA A 268 -53.98 1.87 28.05
N SER A 269 -53.15 2.79 27.56
CA SER A 269 -53.57 4.06 26.94
C SER A 269 -52.40 4.78 26.27
N ALA A 270 -52.66 5.32 25.07
CA ALA A 270 -51.77 6.10 24.23
C ALA A 270 -51.48 7.50 24.81
N ASP A 271 -50.27 8.02 24.62
CA ASP A 271 -50.01 9.35 24.05
C ASP A 271 -48.50 9.63 23.85
N SER A 272 -48.21 10.39 22.80
CA SER A 272 -46.87 10.86 22.38
C SER A 272 -46.39 12.08 23.20
N PRO A 273 -45.09 12.45 23.14
CA PRO A 273 -44.35 13.00 24.28
C PRO A 273 -44.31 14.54 24.34
N THR A 274 -44.23 15.07 25.57
CA THR A 274 -43.83 16.44 25.88
C THR A 274 -42.72 16.47 26.94
N ASN A 275 -41.88 17.49 26.82
CA ASN A 275 -40.62 17.77 27.51
C ASN A 275 -40.58 17.61 29.05
N ALA A 276 -39.40 17.16 29.53
CA ALA A 276 -38.51 17.85 30.48
C ALA A 276 -37.98 16.99 31.66
N ALA A 277 -36.71 17.26 31.98
CA ALA A 277 -35.97 17.03 33.22
C ALA A 277 -35.30 15.65 33.44
N SER A 278 -33.98 15.63 33.21
CA SER A 278 -33.03 14.72 33.86
C SER A 278 -32.54 15.37 35.17
N PRO A 279 -32.39 14.63 36.28
CA PRO A 279 -31.70 15.13 37.46
C PRO A 279 -30.20 14.76 37.43
N ASP A 280 -29.38 15.76 37.70
CA ASP A 280 -27.98 15.64 38.09
C ASP A 280 -27.79 14.81 39.36
N ILE A 281 -26.76 13.96 39.42
CA ILE A 281 -25.78 13.90 40.55
C ILE A 281 -24.38 13.56 40.01
N ALA A 282 -23.55 14.60 39.96
CA ALA A 282 -22.14 14.71 40.36
C ALA A 282 -21.09 13.68 39.89
N ALA A 283 -20.32 14.07 38.87
CA ALA A 283 -18.90 13.71 38.74
C ALA A 283 -18.04 14.76 39.47
N SER A 284 -17.31 14.33 40.51
CA SER A 284 -16.33 15.17 41.19
C SER A 284 -14.96 15.05 40.52
N ASP A 285 -14.64 16.05 39.72
CA ASP A 285 -13.52 16.97 39.97
C ASP A 285 -12.23 16.35 40.53
N THR A 286 -11.30 15.94 39.65
CA THR A 286 -9.85 15.89 39.93
C THR A 286 -9.01 15.66 38.67
N PHE A 287 -9.02 16.60 37.71
CA PHE A 287 -7.94 16.73 36.72
C PHE A 287 -7.81 18.19 36.26
N GLN A 288 -7.60 19.10 37.21
CA GLN A 288 -7.13 20.44 36.91
C GLN A 288 -6.16 20.91 37.99
N ARG A 289 -4.88 20.69 37.71
CA ARG A 289 -3.74 21.56 38.06
C ARG A 289 -2.45 20.84 37.66
N ASN A 290 -2.04 21.09 36.43
CA ASN A 290 -0.64 21.28 36.01
C ASN A 290 -0.64 21.60 34.50
N ALA A 291 -1.17 22.78 34.16
CA ALA A 291 -1.05 23.37 32.83
C ALA A 291 0.04 24.44 32.89
N ALA A 292 1.27 24.04 32.59
CA ALA A 292 2.22 24.93 31.94
C ALA A 292 1.97 24.78 30.43
N SER A 293 1.45 25.86 29.85
CA SER A 293 1.03 26.01 28.46
C SER A 293 2.18 25.78 27.47
N SER A 294 2.01 24.82 26.56
CA SER A 294 2.55 24.91 25.20
C SER A 294 1.36 25.01 24.25
N SER A 295 1.13 26.17 23.64
CA SER A 295 0.10 26.35 22.62
C SER A 295 0.46 25.53 21.38
N THR A 296 -0.17 24.38 21.17
CA THR A 296 -0.04 23.61 19.93
C THR A 296 -0.90 24.27 18.85
N SER A 297 -0.27 24.76 17.78
CA SER A 297 -0.97 25.25 16.59
C SER A 297 -1.78 24.12 15.95
N ALA A 298 -2.89 24.47 15.30
CA ALA A 298 -3.79 23.53 14.65
C ALA A 298 -4.49 24.19 13.44
N LEU A 299 -5.04 23.35 12.56
CA LEU A 299 -5.96 23.77 11.50
C LEU A 299 -7.38 23.30 11.82
N ILE A 300 -8.34 24.21 11.76
CA ILE A 300 -9.77 23.91 11.92
C ILE A 300 -10.38 23.79 10.52
N VAL A 301 -10.90 22.62 10.19
CA VAL A 301 -11.57 22.35 8.91
C VAL A 301 -12.98 22.93 8.96
N LEU A 302 -13.20 24.10 8.35
CA LEU A 302 -14.54 24.69 8.25
C LEU A 302 -15.36 23.99 7.17
N ARG A 303 -14.71 23.65 6.04
CA ARG A 303 -15.28 22.86 4.95
C ARG A 303 -14.19 21.97 4.33
N PRO A 304 -14.37 20.64 4.25
CA PRO A 304 -13.34 19.75 3.71
C PRO A 304 -13.29 19.72 2.16
N GLY A 305 -14.28 20.28 1.47
CA GLY A 305 -14.46 20.06 0.03
C GLY A 305 -15.23 18.76 -0.23
N ILE A 306 -14.98 18.11 -1.39
CA ILE A 306 -15.63 16.83 -1.74
C ILE A 306 -15.03 15.67 -0.94
N LEU A 307 -13.69 15.61 -0.86
CA LEU A 307 -12.96 14.61 -0.10
C LEU A 307 -11.60 15.17 0.30
N ALA A 308 -11.30 15.11 1.58
CA ALA A 308 -10.01 15.49 2.15
C ALA A 308 -9.49 14.34 3.01
N THR A 309 -8.32 13.80 2.69
CA THR A 309 -7.73 12.63 3.37
C THR A 309 -6.27 12.85 3.70
N PHE A 310 -5.79 12.27 4.78
CA PHE A 310 -4.35 12.24 5.03
C PHE A 310 -3.68 11.23 4.11
N GLN A 311 -2.56 11.63 3.52
CA GLN A 311 -1.73 10.78 2.70
C GLN A 311 -0.26 11.00 3.06
N ASP A 312 0.49 9.92 3.08
CA ASP A 312 1.95 9.91 3.06
C ASP A 312 2.45 9.10 1.85
N ASP A 313 3.66 8.54 1.91
CA ASP A 313 4.20 7.68 0.85
C ASP A 313 3.49 6.31 0.74
N GLY A 314 2.57 6.02 1.65
CA GLY A 314 1.81 4.79 1.73
C GLY A 314 2.37 3.80 2.75
N ARG A 315 1.78 2.61 2.76
CA ARG A 315 2.12 1.50 3.68
C ARG A 315 2.63 0.27 2.95
N ASN A 316 3.31 -0.59 3.69
CA ASN A 316 3.73 -1.90 3.21
C ASN A 316 3.07 -2.98 4.07
N ALA A 317 1.91 -3.45 3.62
CA ALA A 317 1.09 -4.43 4.35
C ALA A 317 0.30 -5.36 3.41
N ALA A 318 0.78 -5.53 2.17
CA ALA A 318 0.11 -6.34 1.15
C ALA A 318 0.01 -7.82 1.53
N ASN A 319 0.96 -8.32 2.35
CA ASN A 319 0.92 -9.66 2.94
C ASN A 319 -0.32 -9.92 3.84
N MET A 320 -1.00 -8.86 4.29
CA MET A 320 -2.25 -8.92 5.05
C MET A 320 -3.47 -8.53 4.21
N GLY A 321 -3.33 -8.44 2.88
CA GLY A 321 -4.39 -8.00 1.98
C GLY A 321 -4.68 -6.50 2.05
N VAL A 322 -3.76 -5.71 2.60
CA VAL A 322 -3.90 -4.25 2.73
C VAL A 322 -3.12 -3.55 1.63
N THR A 323 -3.78 -2.67 0.88
CA THR A 323 -3.13 -1.88 -0.17
C THR A 323 -2.23 -0.77 0.40
N GLY A 324 -1.31 -0.29 -0.41
CA GLY A 324 -0.36 0.74 -0.01
C GLY A 324 -0.98 2.11 0.24
N SER A 325 -2.07 2.48 -0.45
CA SER A 325 -2.56 3.86 -0.50
C SER A 325 -1.44 4.86 -0.80
N GLY A 326 -1.41 5.99 -0.10
CA GLY A 326 -0.50 7.10 -0.36
C GLY A 326 -1.08 8.13 -1.32
N ALA A 327 -0.32 9.19 -1.52
CA ALA A 327 -0.65 10.27 -2.43
C ALA A 327 -0.91 9.73 -3.86
N ALA A 328 -2.03 10.14 -4.45
CA ALA A 328 -2.36 9.77 -5.83
C ALA A 328 -1.39 10.38 -6.85
N ASP A 329 -0.85 11.55 -6.52
CA ASP A 329 0.20 12.28 -7.22
C ASP A 329 1.35 12.55 -6.23
N PRO A 330 2.34 11.64 -6.15
CA PRO A 330 3.46 11.77 -5.23
C PRO A 330 4.34 13.00 -5.50
N ILE A 331 4.37 13.51 -6.74
CA ILE A 331 5.22 14.64 -7.12
C ILE A 331 4.70 15.91 -6.43
N ALA A 332 3.40 16.19 -6.58
CA ALA A 332 2.76 17.32 -5.93
C ALA A 332 2.79 17.20 -4.39
N TYR A 333 2.57 15.99 -3.87
CA TYR A 333 2.67 15.71 -2.43
C TYR A 333 4.07 16.00 -1.86
N HIS A 334 5.14 15.53 -2.52
CA HIS A 334 6.50 15.81 -2.09
C HIS A 334 6.84 17.29 -2.21
N LEU A 335 6.36 17.97 -3.25
CA LEU A 335 6.55 19.41 -3.42
C LEU A 335 5.89 20.20 -2.27
N ALA A 336 4.64 19.91 -1.90
CA ALA A 336 3.96 20.56 -0.78
C ALA A 336 4.78 20.47 0.51
N ASN A 337 5.27 19.27 0.82
CA ASN A 337 6.11 19.03 2.00
C ASN A 337 7.46 19.74 1.92
N ALA A 338 8.13 19.71 0.76
CA ALA A 338 9.41 20.37 0.56
C ALA A 338 9.30 21.90 0.71
N LEU A 339 8.20 22.50 0.24
CA LEU A 339 7.95 23.95 0.38
C LEU A 339 7.91 24.38 1.85
N VAL A 340 7.34 23.58 2.75
CA VAL A 340 7.31 23.89 4.19
C VAL A 340 8.50 23.33 4.98
N GLY A 341 9.47 22.70 4.30
CA GLY A 341 10.69 22.15 4.92
C GLY A 341 10.50 20.80 5.63
N ASN A 342 9.45 20.06 5.30
CA ASN A 342 9.20 18.74 5.89
C ASN A 342 10.07 17.65 5.25
N ALA A 343 10.36 16.60 6.02
CA ALA A 343 11.01 15.41 5.50
C ALA A 343 10.06 14.62 4.55
N PRO A 344 10.59 13.83 3.59
CA PRO A 344 9.80 12.86 2.85
C PRO A 344 9.00 11.93 3.79
N GLY A 345 7.83 11.47 3.36
CA GLY A 345 6.93 10.67 4.20
C GLY A 345 6.14 11.43 5.27
N THR A 346 6.31 12.75 5.38
CA THR A 346 5.52 13.57 6.30
C THR A 346 4.07 13.66 5.80
N PRO A 347 3.07 13.30 6.63
CA PRO A 347 1.67 13.30 6.20
C PRO A 347 1.22 14.69 5.74
N ALA A 348 0.51 14.74 4.62
CA ALA A 348 -0.15 15.92 4.09
C ALA A 348 -1.64 15.62 3.85
N ILE A 349 -2.45 16.66 3.68
CA ILE A 349 -3.86 16.49 3.31
C ILE A 349 -3.96 16.50 1.79
N GLU A 350 -4.39 15.40 1.19
CA GLU A 350 -4.82 15.34 -0.21
C GLU A 350 -6.26 15.85 -0.30
N LEU A 351 -6.48 16.88 -1.12
CA LEU A 351 -7.77 17.51 -1.40
C LEU A 351 -8.21 17.10 -2.81
N THR A 352 -9.38 16.46 -2.90
CA THR A 352 -9.96 16.07 -4.20
C THR A 352 -10.96 17.15 -4.65
N ASN A 353 -10.66 17.76 -5.80
CA ASN A 353 -11.45 18.79 -6.48
C ASN A 353 -11.63 20.09 -5.65
N GLY A 354 -10.65 20.41 -4.81
CA GLY A 354 -10.58 21.66 -4.05
C GLY A 354 -11.82 21.96 -3.18
N GLY A 355 -12.14 23.24 -3.04
CA GLY A 355 -13.31 23.73 -2.30
C GLY A 355 -13.16 23.75 -0.77
N ALA A 356 -11.97 23.42 -0.26
CA ALA A 356 -11.69 23.41 1.17
C ALA A 356 -11.65 24.83 1.76
N VAL A 357 -12.10 24.96 3.02
CA VAL A 357 -12.02 26.19 3.82
C VAL A 357 -11.46 25.81 5.18
N ILE A 358 -10.34 26.43 5.54
CA ILE A 358 -9.55 26.04 6.70
C ILE A 358 -9.15 27.29 7.47
N GLN A 359 -9.34 27.26 8.78
CA GLN A 359 -8.96 28.35 9.68
C GLN A 359 -7.77 27.95 10.54
N ALA A 360 -6.81 28.85 10.73
CA ALA A 360 -5.70 28.62 11.64
C ALA A 360 -6.12 28.85 13.11
N SER A 361 -5.65 27.97 13.99
CA SER A 361 -5.67 28.13 15.45
C SER A 361 -4.22 28.15 15.92
N GLY A 362 -3.69 29.33 16.22
CA GLY A 362 -2.25 29.59 16.29
C GLY A 362 -1.64 29.80 14.90
N ASP A 363 -0.51 30.50 14.86
CA ASP A 363 0.22 30.74 13.60
C ASP A 363 0.73 29.43 12.98
N ALA A 364 0.62 29.30 11.66
CA ALA A 364 1.05 28.14 10.90
C ALA A 364 1.71 28.55 9.57
N VAL A 365 2.82 27.90 9.21
CA VAL A 365 3.39 27.99 7.85
C VAL A 365 2.85 26.84 7.04
N VAL A 366 2.23 27.15 5.90
CA VAL A 366 1.52 26.17 5.06
C VAL A 366 1.95 26.30 3.60
N ALA A 367 1.79 25.23 2.83
CA ALA A 367 1.92 25.25 1.37
C ALA A 367 0.86 24.38 0.72
N VAL A 368 0.43 24.78 -0.48
CA VAL A 368 -0.47 24.00 -1.34
C VAL A 368 0.22 23.77 -2.67
N ALA A 369 0.23 22.52 -3.13
CA ALA A 369 0.83 22.11 -4.40
C ALA A 369 -0.06 21.12 -5.17
N GLY A 370 0.13 20.99 -6.49
CA GLY A 370 -0.64 20.11 -7.37
C GLY A 370 -1.55 20.85 -8.33
N ALA A 371 -2.82 20.45 -8.41
CA ALA A 371 -3.80 21.02 -9.31
C ALA A 371 -3.91 22.56 -9.13
N PRO A 372 -3.86 23.37 -10.22
CA PRO A 372 -3.95 24.82 -10.14
C PRO A 372 -5.28 25.28 -9.51
N VAL A 373 -5.18 25.94 -8.36
CA VAL A 373 -6.32 26.44 -7.57
C VAL A 373 -6.12 27.90 -7.18
N ASP A 374 -7.23 28.64 -7.15
CA ASP A 374 -7.26 29.97 -6.54
C ASP A 374 -7.25 29.83 -5.02
N ILE A 375 -6.26 30.45 -4.36
CA ILE A 375 -6.15 30.45 -2.90
C ILE A 375 -6.33 31.88 -2.40
N THR A 376 -7.25 32.06 -1.47
CA THR A 376 -7.50 33.37 -0.84
C THR A 376 -7.45 33.27 0.68
N ILE A 377 -6.88 34.29 1.33
CA ILE A 377 -6.78 34.38 2.78
C ILE A 377 -7.59 35.59 3.25
N THR A 378 -8.50 35.33 4.18
CA THR A 378 -9.35 36.34 4.83
C THR A 378 -8.90 36.51 6.27
N GLY A 379 -8.64 37.76 6.67
CA GLY A 379 -8.27 38.10 8.04
C GLY A 379 -9.39 37.81 9.04
N ARG A 380 -9.05 37.67 10.32
CA ARG A 380 -10.01 37.42 11.43
C ARG A 380 -11.20 38.38 11.44
N ASP A 381 -10.97 39.65 11.09
CA ASP A 381 -11.98 40.70 11.09
C ASP A 381 -12.82 40.75 9.80
N GLY A 382 -12.64 39.79 8.88
CA GLY A 382 -13.38 39.74 7.61
C GLY A 382 -12.95 40.79 6.59
N GLY A 383 -11.71 41.28 6.69
CA GLY A 383 -11.13 42.24 5.75
C GLY A 383 -11.04 41.69 4.31
N ARG A 384 -10.65 42.57 3.35
CA ARG A 384 -10.51 42.18 1.94
C ARG A 384 -9.55 40.99 1.80
N PRO A 385 -9.95 39.88 1.15
CA PRO A 385 -9.07 38.73 0.96
C PRO A 385 -7.84 39.07 0.11
N PHE A 386 -6.71 38.45 0.40
CA PHE A 386 -5.52 38.47 -0.44
C PHE A 386 -5.27 37.11 -1.08
N ALA A 387 -4.69 37.10 -2.28
CA ALA A 387 -4.49 35.89 -3.08
C ALA A 387 -3.06 35.35 -2.95
N ILE A 388 -2.92 34.03 -3.01
CA ILE A 388 -1.65 33.32 -3.19
C ILE A 388 -1.61 32.85 -4.65
N CYS A 389 -0.52 33.15 -5.36
CA CYS A 389 -0.47 33.09 -6.83
C CYS A 389 0.43 31.97 -7.38
N GLY A 390 0.75 30.95 -6.58
CA GLY A 390 1.60 29.84 -6.98
C GLY A 390 1.77 28.80 -5.89
N GLN A 391 2.65 27.84 -6.16
CA GLN A 391 3.03 26.80 -5.22
C GLN A 391 4.17 27.36 -4.34
N GLU A 392 3.79 27.97 -3.22
CA GLU A 392 4.70 28.63 -2.29
C GLU A 392 4.31 28.38 -0.83
N ALA A 393 5.29 28.47 0.07
CA ALA A 393 5.01 28.50 1.50
C ALA A 393 4.57 29.91 1.92
N PHE A 394 3.56 30.00 2.77
CA PHE A 394 3.06 31.26 3.32
C PHE A 394 2.62 31.10 4.77
N LEU A 395 2.63 32.23 5.50
CA LEU A 395 2.15 32.29 6.88
C LEU A 395 0.63 32.48 6.89
N LEU A 396 -0.07 31.56 7.57
CA LEU A 396 -1.47 31.71 7.94
C LEU A 396 -1.51 32.03 9.44
N ARG A 397 -1.93 33.25 9.79
CA ARG A 397 -1.91 33.71 11.20
C ARG A 397 -3.11 33.19 11.98
N ASP A 398 -2.98 33.16 13.30
CA ASP A 398 -4.07 32.80 14.21
C ASP A 398 -5.40 33.50 13.85
N GLY A 399 -6.44 32.69 13.64
CA GLY A 399 -7.78 33.12 13.27
C GLY A 399 -7.98 33.49 11.79
N GLU A 400 -6.94 33.55 10.96
CA GLU A 400 -7.09 33.73 9.51
C GLU A 400 -7.71 32.50 8.85
N THR A 401 -8.49 32.72 7.80
CA THR A 401 -9.16 31.66 7.04
C THR A 401 -8.62 31.60 5.62
N MET A 402 -8.09 30.44 5.25
CA MET A 402 -7.71 30.09 3.89
C MET A 402 -8.88 29.40 3.17
N THR A 403 -9.23 29.92 1.99
CA THR A 403 -10.18 29.30 1.06
C THR A 403 -9.43 28.80 -0.17
N ILE A 404 -9.57 27.52 -0.45
CA ILE A 404 -9.04 26.85 -1.65
C ILE A 404 -10.20 26.69 -2.64
N GLY A 405 -10.02 27.24 -3.84
CA GLY A 405 -10.99 27.18 -4.94
C GLY A 405 -11.13 25.79 -5.55
N THR A 406 -11.86 25.71 -6.66
CA THR A 406 -11.92 24.49 -7.48
C THR A 406 -10.80 24.53 -8.52
N PRO A 407 -10.13 23.41 -8.81
CA PRO A 407 -9.07 23.38 -9.80
C PRO A 407 -9.58 23.68 -11.21
N THR A 408 -8.80 24.40 -12.01
CA THR A 408 -9.11 24.66 -13.44
C THR A 408 -8.61 23.56 -14.37
N ALA A 409 -7.61 22.80 -13.93
CA ALA A 409 -7.03 21.63 -14.58
C ALA A 409 -6.51 20.68 -13.47
N GLY A 410 -6.41 19.39 -13.77
CA GLY A 410 -6.13 18.37 -12.77
C GLY A 410 -7.32 18.12 -11.82
N LEU A 411 -7.06 17.37 -10.76
CA LEU A 411 -8.08 16.98 -9.78
C LEU A 411 -7.62 17.12 -8.33
N ARG A 412 -6.33 16.96 -8.04
CA ARG A 412 -5.83 16.82 -6.67
C ARG A 412 -4.75 17.85 -6.35
N ASP A 413 -4.94 18.50 -5.20
CA ASP A 413 -3.96 19.37 -4.56
C ASP A 413 -3.64 18.86 -3.15
N TYR A 414 -2.48 19.25 -2.62
CA TYR A 414 -1.93 18.78 -1.35
C TYR A 414 -1.62 19.95 -0.45
N LEU A 415 -2.19 19.94 0.76
CA LEU A 415 -1.90 20.90 1.82
C LEU A 415 -0.92 20.30 2.82
N ALA A 416 0.25 20.93 2.94
CA ALA A 416 1.25 20.62 3.94
C ALA A 416 1.40 21.77 4.94
N VAL A 417 1.82 21.43 6.16
CA VAL A 417 2.13 22.37 7.25
C VAL A 417 3.55 22.13 7.73
N MET A 418 4.28 23.18 8.07
CA MET A 418 5.62 23.06 8.67
C MET A 418 5.53 22.27 9.98
N GLY A 419 6.34 21.22 10.10
CA GLY A 419 6.32 20.31 11.25
C GLY A 419 5.40 19.10 11.09
N GLY A 420 4.60 19.06 10.01
CA GLY A 420 3.67 17.96 9.70
C GLY A 420 2.41 17.96 10.57
N PHE A 421 1.46 17.08 10.24
CA PHE A 421 0.26 16.87 11.07
C PHE A 421 0.51 15.79 12.12
N ASP A 422 -0.03 15.99 13.33
CA ASP A 422 -0.07 14.95 14.36
C ASP A 422 -1.30 14.06 14.13
N VAL A 423 -1.10 12.98 13.40
CA VAL A 423 -2.14 12.07 12.92
C VAL A 423 -1.73 10.62 13.20
N PRO A 424 -2.65 9.76 13.68
CA PRO A 424 -2.33 8.38 13.99
C PRO A 424 -1.84 7.62 12.75
N ARG A 425 -0.84 6.76 12.97
CA ARG A 425 -0.32 5.84 11.96
C ARG A 425 -0.86 4.44 12.21
N MET A 426 -1.32 3.80 11.15
CA MET A 426 -1.76 2.40 11.14
C MET A 426 -0.87 1.63 10.17
N LEU A 427 -0.29 0.53 10.64
CA LEU A 427 0.65 -0.28 9.85
C LEU A 427 1.82 0.57 9.28
N GLY A 428 2.34 1.49 10.11
CA GLY A 428 3.46 2.37 9.78
C GLY A 428 3.12 3.63 8.97
N SER A 429 1.87 3.81 8.52
CA SER A 429 1.48 4.89 7.62
C SER A 429 0.30 5.70 8.14
N ALA A 430 0.27 7.00 7.82
CA ALA A 430 -0.85 7.90 8.07
C ALA A 430 -1.79 8.02 6.85
N SER A 431 -1.55 7.26 5.78
CA SER A 431 -2.41 7.29 4.60
C SER A 431 -3.80 6.76 4.94
N THR A 432 -4.82 7.35 4.34
CA THR A 432 -6.20 6.83 4.33
C THR A 432 -6.39 5.88 3.16
N ASP A 433 -6.79 4.64 3.42
CA ASP A 433 -7.32 3.71 2.42
C ASP A 433 -8.84 3.83 2.34
N THR A 434 -9.34 4.40 1.25
CA THR A 434 -10.79 4.60 1.07
C THR A 434 -11.56 3.33 0.72
N MET A 435 -10.88 2.26 0.27
CA MET A 435 -11.51 0.97 -0.03
C MET A 435 -11.70 0.16 1.25
N SER A 436 -10.68 0.14 2.12
CA SER A 436 -10.72 -0.67 3.33
C SER A 436 -11.02 0.08 4.62
N GLY A 437 -10.93 1.41 4.64
CA GLY A 437 -11.11 2.21 5.85
C GLY A 437 -9.92 2.14 6.80
N ILE A 438 -8.76 1.64 6.35
CA ILE A 438 -7.52 1.60 7.13
C ILE A 438 -6.86 2.98 7.13
N GLY A 439 -6.40 3.41 8.31
CA GLY A 439 -5.81 4.72 8.53
C GLY A 439 -6.82 5.79 8.96
N PRO A 440 -6.42 7.07 8.98
CA PRO A 440 -7.28 8.16 9.44
C PRO A 440 -8.54 8.29 8.59
N GLU A 441 -9.68 8.58 9.23
CA GLU A 441 -10.91 8.89 8.49
C GLU A 441 -10.78 10.17 7.65
N PRO A 442 -11.54 10.30 6.54
CA PRO A 442 -11.66 11.55 5.81
C PRO A 442 -12.08 12.72 6.70
N LEU A 443 -11.49 13.89 6.47
CA LEU A 443 -11.72 15.08 7.29
C LEU A 443 -13.16 15.57 7.20
N ARG A 444 -13.68 16.04 8.33
CA ARG A 444 -15.06 16.56 8.45
C ARG A 444 -15.07 18.03 8.87
N ALA A 445 -16.15 18.73 8.53
CA ALA A 445 -16.36 20.10 9.00
C ALA A 445 -16.40 20.15 10.54
N GLY A 446 -15.77 21.16 11.12
CA GLY A 446 -15.59 21.34 12.57
C GLY A 446 -14.41 20.58 13.17
N GLN A 447 -13.74 19.70 12.40
CA GLN A 447 -12.58 18.95 12.91
C GLN A 447 -11.39 19.87 13.13
N THR A 448 -10.74 19.73 14.28
CA THR A 448 -9.46 20.39 14.58
C THR A 448 -8.33 19.38 14.33
N VAL A 449 -7.37 19.75 13.49
CA VAL A 449 -6.21 18.95 13.12
C VAL A 449 -4.96 19.55 13.76
N PRO A 450 -4.34 18.88 14.75
CA PRO A 450 -3.14 19.38 15.41
C PRO A 450 -1.92 19.36 14.47
N ILE A 451 -1.07 20.38 14.60
CA ILE A 451 0.22 20.48 13.90
C ILE A 451 1.32 19.95 14.83
N GLY A 452 2.20 19.11 14.30
CA GLY A 452 3.33 18.54 15.02
C GLY A 452 4.38 19.61 15.38
N THR A 453 5.04 19.45 16.52
CA THR A 453 6.06 20.41 17.02
C THR A 453 7.44 20.24 16.36
N GLY A 454 7.54 19.54 15.23
CA GLY A 454 8.80 19.32 14.50
C GLY A 454 9.83 18.43 15.21
N SER A 455 9.52 17.85 16.37
CA SER A 455 10.44 17.01 17.17
C SER A 455 10.24 15.51 17.05
N ASN A 456 9.20 15.02 16.36
CA ASN A 456 8.80 13.61 16.41
C ASN A 456 9.32 12.74 15.25
N ALA A 457 10.40 13.16 14.59
CA ALA A 457 11.07 12.32 13.59
C ALA A 457 11.87 11.14 14.20
N SER A 458 11.84 10.91 15.52
CA SER A 458 12.64 9.84 16.15
C SER A 458 12.07 9.17 17.42
N ASP A 459 10.78 9.30 17.76
CA ASP A 459 10.26 8.76 19.03
C ASP A 459 9.36 7.52 18.82
N THR A 460 9.94 6.43 18.31
CA THR A 460 9.39 5.08 18.52
C THR A 460 9.63 4.67 19.96
N LYS A 461 8.72 5.04 20.86
CA LYS A 461 8.68 4.51 22.23
C LYS A 461 8.36 3.02 22.19
N HIS A 462 9.39 2.19 22.22
CA HIS A 462 9.25 0.81 22.65
C HIS A 462 8.87 0.80 24.13
N GLY A 463 7.72 0.21 24.44
CA GLY A 463 7.20 0.08 25.80
C GLY A 463 8.19 -0.66 26.69
N GLU A 464 8.51 -0.05 27.83
CA GLU A 464 9.35 -0.64 28.88
C GLU A 464 8.66 -1.88 29.48
N GLY A 465 9.31 -3.02 29.35
CA GLY A 465 9.02 -4.27 30.06
C GLY A 465 10.29 -4.79 30.74
N GLN A 466 10.41 -4.47 32.02
CA GLN A 466 11.29 -5.02 33.07
C GLN A 466 12.25 -6.17 32.68
N HIS A 467 13.56 -5.87 32.69
CA HIS A 467 14.62 -6.88 32.72
C HIS A 467 14.87 -7.40 34.14
N ALA A 468 14.76 -8.72 34.29
CA ALA A 468 15.39 -9.50 35.34
C ALA A 468 16.92 -9.37 35.26
N MET A 469 17.55 -9.41 36.43
CA MET A 469 18.99 -9.36 36.63
C MET A 469 19.73 -10.40 35.79
N ASP A 470 20.81 -10.00 35.10
CA ASP A 470 22.03 -10.79 35.18
C ASP A 470 23.31 -9.99 34.89
N ASN A 471 24.32 -10.31 35.68
CA ASN A 471 25.62 -9.64 35.74
C ASN A 471 26.54 -10.08 34.60
N ASN A 472 27.12 -9.13 33.84
CA ASN A 472 28.53 -9.30 33.47
C ASN A 472 29.27 -8.01 33.17
N ARG A 473 30.55 -8.00 33.55
CA ARG A 473 31.43 -6.85 33.71
C ARG A 473 32.27 -6.58 32.44
N HIS A 474 32.38 -5.27 32.14
CA HIS A 474 33.53 -4.54 31.57
C HIS A 474 33.78 -4.57 30.05
N ALA A 475 33.45 -3.44 29.39
CA ALA A 475 34.37 -2.69 28.54
C ALA A 475 33.95 -1.21 28.54
N ARG A 476 34.85 -0.30 28.97
CA ARG A 476 34.62 1.15 28.96
C ARG A 476 34.84 1.69 27.55
N VAL A 477 33.81 2.28 26.94
CA VAL A 477 33.93 3.18 25.79
C VAL A 477 33.37 4.53 26.24
N ALA A 478 34.13 5.60 26.01
CA ALA A 478 33.81 6.96 26.44
C ALA A 478 32.60 7.52 25.67
N PRO A 479 31.78 8.40 26.28
CA PRO A 479 30.64 9.01 25.58
C PRO A 479 31.14 10.02 24.54
N ASP A 480 30.83 9.80 23.26
CA ASP A 480 31.01 10.80 22.20
C ASP A 480 29.96 11.91 22.40
N THR A 481 30.42 13.11 22.74
CA THR A 481 29.59 14.30 23.03
C THR A 481 29.12 15.02 21.77
N ARG A 482 28.96 14.34 20.64
CA ARG A 482 28.45 14.97 19.41
C ARG A 482 26.92 15.04 19.43
N ARG A 483 26.41 16.24 19.68
CA ARG A 483 25.02 16.63 19.40
C ARG A 483 24.64 16.18 17.98
N PRO A 484 23.47 15.55 17.77
CA PRO A 484 22.97 15.35 16.43
C PRO A 484 22.76 16.72 15.78
N SER A 485 23.39 16.91 14.63
CA SER A 485 23.18 18.09 13.80
C SER A 485 21.74 18.08 13.30
N THR A 486 20.94 19.04 13.76
CA THR A 486 19.68 19.43 13.14
C THR A 486 19.95 19.77 11.69
N VAL A 487 19.58 18.89 10.76
CA VAL A 487 19.52 19.24 9.33
C VAL A 487 18.35 20.20 9.20
N SER A 488 18.64 21.50 9.15
CA SER A 488 17.66 22.49 8.73
C SER A 488 17.39 22.23 7.25
N ALA A 489 16.32 21.50 6.94
CA ALA A 489 15.81 21.43 5.58
C ALA A 489 15.39 22.86 5.17
N GLY A 490 16.04 23.42 4.16
CA GLY A 490 15.65 24.72 3.63
C GLY A 490 14.27 24.63 2.98
N VAL A 491 13.45 25.67 3.16
CA VAL A 491 12.20 25.90 2.41
C VAL A 491 12.53 25.85 0.91
N ALA A 492 11.83 25.00 0.15
CA ALA A 492 11.98 24.94 -1.30
C ALA A 492 11.58 26.28 -1.96
N PRO A 493 12.19 26.69 -3.09
CA PRO A 493 11.80 27.90 -3.80
C PRO A 493 10.36 27.80 -4.33
N ARG A 494 9.70 28.95 -4.47
CA ARG A 494 8.38 29.04 -5.11
C ARG A 494 8.41 28.43 -6.52
N GLU A 495 7.35 27.69 -6.84
CA GLU A 495 7.09 27.19 -8.19
C GLU A 495 5.81 27.76 -8.78
N GLY A 496 5.75 27.82 -10.12
CA GLY A 496 4.52 28.12 -10.84
C GLY A 496 3.54 26.95 -10.78
N TRP A 497 2.28 27.20 -11.10
CA TRP A 497 1.30 26.12 -11.29
C TRP A 497 1.65 25.29 -12.54
N PRO A 498 1.43 23.97 -12.53
CA PRO A 498 1.65 23.13 -13.70
C PRO A 498 0.66 23.50 -14.82
N SER A 499 1.14 23.52 -16.07
CA SER A 499 0.34 23.93 -17.24
C SER A 499 -0.18 22.76 -18.08
N ASP A 500 0.28 21.55 -17.80
CA ASP A 500 0.08 20.33 -18.60
C ASP A 500 -0.80 19.29 -17.90
N LEU A 501 -1.56 19.68 -16.87
CA LEU A 501 -2.48 18.78 -16.18
C LEU A 501 -3.75 18.49 -17.00
N PRO A 502 -4.35 17.30 -16.80
CA PRO A 502 -5.53 16.88 -17.55
C PRO A 502 -6.74 17.78 -17.29
N SER A 503 -7.54 18.04 -18.32
CA SER A 503 -8.79 18.81 -18.18
C SER A 503 -9.97 18.06 -18.82
N PRO A 504 -11.22 18.27 -18.36
CA PRO A 504 -12.39 17.70 -19.03
C PRO A 504 -12.42 18.04 -20.52
N GLY A 505 -12.73 17.05 -21.36
CA GLY A 505 -12.74 17.20 -22.83
C GLY A 505 -11.37 17.22 -23.52
N THR A 506 -10.27 17.20 -22.77
CA THR A 506 -8.91 17.03 -23.32
C THR A 506 -8.43 15.59 -23.20
N THR A 507 -7.69 15.12 -24.19
CA THR A 507 -7.13 13.76 -24.21
C THR A 507 -5.72 13.76 -23.62
N THR A 508 -5.54 12.99 -22.56
CA THR A 508 -4.25 12.77 -21.90
C THR A 508 -3.67 11.44 -22.34
N THR A 509 -2.42 11.44 -22.82
CA THR A 509 -1.72 10.21 -23.20
C THR A 509 -1.06 9.58 -21.98
N LEU A 510 -1.39 8.33 -21.68
CA LEU A 510 -0.78 7.54 -20.61
C LEU A 510 0.13 6.46 -21.21
N GLU A 511 1.37 6.41 -20.74
CA GLU A 511 2.35 5.40 -21.14
C GLU A 511 2.18 4.12 -20.33
N VAL A 512 2.19 2.97 -21.03
CA VAL A 512 1.94 1.65 -20.45
C VAL A 512 2.96 0.61 -20.88
N THR A 513 3.17 -0.39 -20.05
CA THR A 513 3.79 -1.66 -20.43
C THR A 513 2.68 -2.69 -20.62
N LEU A 514 2.60 -3.33 -21.78
CA LEU A 514 1.61 -4.41 -22.01
C LEU A 514 1.93 -5.62 -21.14
N GLY A 515 0.89 -6.28 -20.64
CA GLY A 515 0.98 -7.40 -19.70
C GLY A 515 0.53 -7.03 -18.28
N PRO A 516 0.46 -8.02 -17.37
CA PRO A 516 0.92 -9.40 -17.52
C PRO A 516 0.00 -10.36 -18.30
N ARG A 517 -1.23 -9.95 -18.65
CA ARG A 517 -2.24 -10.79 -19.32
C ARG A 517 -2.64 -10.27 -20.70
N ALA A 518 -1.75 -9.55 -21.40
CA ALA A 518 -2.00 -9.11 -22.77
C ALA A 518 -2.29 -10.29 -23.73
N ASP A 519 -1.78 -11.49 -23.42
CA ASP A 519 -2.04 -12.72 -24.16
C ASP A 519 -3.49 -13.25 -24.06
N TRP A 520 -4.29 -12.70 -23.14
CA TRP A 520 -5.72 -12.99 -22.99
C TRP A 520 -6.61 -12.20 -23.94
N PHE A 521 -6.04 -11.28 -24.72
CA PHE A 521 -6.75 -10.42 -25.66
C PHE A 521 -6.37 -10.78 -27.10
N THR A 522 -7.28 -10.48 -28.04
CA THR A 522 -6.97 -10.58 -29.47
C THR A 522 -6.10 -9.39 -29.89
N ASP A 523 -5.44 -9.50 -31.04
CA ASP A 523 -4.65 -8.39 -31.58
C ASP A 523 -5.55 -7.17 -31.82
N ALA A 524 -6.77 -7.38 -32.34
CA ALA A 524 -7.78 -6.34 -32.48
C ALA A 524 -8.20 -5.71 -31.13
N GLY A 525 -8.27 -6.50 -30.05
CA GLY A 525 -8.47 -5.99 -28.69
C GLY A 525 -7.31 -5.11 -28.23
N LEU A 526 -6.07 -5.49 -28.50
CA LEU A 526 -4.90 -4.67 -28.16
C LEU A 526 -4.85 -3.38 -28.99
N ASP A 527 -5.17 -3.43 -30.28
CA ASP A 527 -5.29 -2.25 -31.15
C ASP A 527 -6.39 -1.31 -30.62
N THR A 528 -7.54 -1.86 -30.25
CA THR A 528 -8.66 -1.11 -29.65
C THR A 528 -8.26 -0.40 -28.35
N LEU A 529 -7.40 -1.02 -27.52
CA LEU A 529 -6.86 -0.37 -26.32
C LEU A 529 -6.02 0.85 -26.66
N LEU A 530 -5.15 0.75 -27.67
CA LEU A 530 -4.12 1.73 -27.99
C LEU A 530 -4.59 2.85 -28.93
N GLU A 531 -5.55 2.56 -29.80
CA GLU A 531 -5.98 3.49 -30.86
C GLU A 531 -7.21 4.32 -30.48
N GLN A 532 -8.09 3.81 -29.60
CA GLN A 532 -9.29 4.54 -29.21
C GLN A 532 -9.04 5.52 -28.05
N GLU A 533 -9.90 6.54 -27.96
CA GLU A 533 -10.00 7.39 -26.78
C GLU A 533 -10.96 6.81 -25.75
N TRP A 534 -10.56 6.87 -24.49
CA TRP A 534 -11.32 6.35 -23.35
C TRP A 534 -11.81 7.50 -22.47
N LEU A 535 -13.12 7.55 -22.18
CA LEU A 535 -13.71 8.54 -21.28
C LEU A 535 -13.57 8.11 -19.82
N VAL A 536 -13.03 8.98 -18.98
CA VAL A 536 -13.05 8.79 -17.52
C VAL A 536 -14.46 9.04 -17.00
N THR A 537 -15.10 8.00 -16.48
CA THR A 537 -16.50 8.08 -16.03
C THR A 537 -16.63 8.68 -14.63
N ALA A 538 -17.84 9.13 -14.27
CA ALA A 538 -18.17 9.63 -12.93
C ALA A 538 -18.13 8.56 -11.83
N GLN A 539 -18.00 7.28 -12.17
CA GLN A 539 -17.83 6.21 -11.18
C GLN A 539 -16.39 6.13 -10.63
N SER A 540 -15.45 6.90 -11.21
CA SER A 540 -14.04 6.91 -10.85
C SER A 540 -13.78 7.47 -9.45
N ASN A 541 -12.82 6.89 -8.73
CA ASN A 541 -12.43 7.29 -7.38
C ASN A 541 -10.96 6.92 -7.10
N ARG A 542 -10.51 6.99 -5.84
CA ARG A 542 -9.12 6.61 -5.44
C ARG A 542 -8.76 5.13 -5.62
N VAL A 543 -9.75 4.24 -5.75
CA VAL A 543 -9.55 2.81 -6.04
C VAL A 543 -9.20 2.61 -7.51
N GLY A 544 -9.94 3.29 -8.40
CA GLY A 544 -9.65 3.22 -9.82
C GLY A 544 -10.47 4.16 -10.70
N LEU A 545 -9.91 4.47 -11.86
CA LEU A 545 -10.57 5.18 -12.95
C LEU A 545 -11.33 4.18 -13.81
N ARG A 546 -12.65 4.34 -13.90
CA ARG A 546 -13.51 3.47 -14.71
C ARG A 546 -13.64 4.13 -16.07
N LEU A 547 -13.14 3.46 -17.10
CA LEU A 547 -13.09 4.00 -18.45
C LEU A 547 -14.27 3.49 -19.27
N SER A 548 -14.74 4.34 -20.18
CA SER A 548 -15.75 3.98 -21.18
C SER A 548 -15.22 4.28 -22.58
N GLY A 549 -15.20 3.27 -23.43
CA GLY A 549 -14.89 3.36 -24.86
C GLY A 549 -16.08 2.96 -25.71
N GLU A 550 -16.06 3.32 -26.99
CA GLU A 550 -17.10 2.94 -27.96
C GLU A 550 -17.08 1.42 -28.23
N VAL A 551 -15.88 0.85 -28.30
CA VAL A 551 -15.67 -0.57 -28.59
C VAL A 551 -15.08 -1.27 -27.36
N PRO A 552 -15.79 -2.25 -26.76
CA PRO A 552 -15.24 -3.07 -25.70
C PRO A 552 -14.04 -3.89 -26.17
N LEU A 553 -13.07 -4.12 -25.27
CA LEU A 553 -11.91 -4.95 -25.57
C LEU A 553 -12.30 -6.40 -25.80
N GLU A 554 -11.87 -6.96 -26.94
CA GLU A 554 -12.11 -8.35 -27.29
C GLU A 554 -11.11 -9.27 -26.55
N ARG A 555 -11.67 -10.23 -25.80
CA ARG A 555 -10.90 -11.27 -25.10
C ARG A 555 -10.79 -12.52 -25.96
N ARG A 556 -9.58 -13.08 -26.01
CA ARG A 556 -9.30 -14.41 -26.58
C ARG A 556 -9.69 -15.52 -25.60
N ASP A 557 -9.52 -15.28 -24.31
CA ASP A 557 -9.87 -16.22 -23.24
C ASP A 557 -10.98 -15.65 -22.34
N ALA A 558 -12.11 -16.35 -22.30
CA ALA A 558 -13.29 -16.01 -21.49
C ALA A 558 -13.32 -16.74 -20.13
N ALA A 559 -12.29 -17.54 -19.81
CA ALA A 559 -12.19 -18.23 -18.53
C ALA A 559 -12.07 -17.25 -17.36
N GLU A 560 -12.38 -17.77 -16.17
CA GLU A 560 -12.13 -17.08 -14.91
C GLU A 560 -10.63 -17.16 -14.59
N LEU A 561 -10.01 -16.01 -14.32
CA LEU A 561 -8.62 -15.94 -13.90
C LEU A 561 -8.56 -16.26 -12.40
N ALA A 562 -7.70 -17.21 -12.02
CA ALA A 562 -7.35 -17.38 -10.60
C ALA A 562 -6.86 -16.05 -10.03
N SER A 563 -7.11 -15.76 -8.76
CA SER A 563 -6.73 -14.46 -8.21
C SER A 563 -5.22 -14.21 -8.36
N GLU A 564 -4.86 -13.07 -8.92
CA GLU A 564 -3.48 -12.62 -9.12
C GLU A 564 -3.26 -11.29 -8.41
N ALA A 565 -2.01 -10.97 -8.11
CA ALA A 565 -1.67 -9.69 -7.50
C ALA A 565 -2.00 -8.52 -8.44
N THR A 566 -2.58 -7.47 -7.87
CA THR A 566 -2.93 -6.24 -8.56
C THR A 566 -2.18 -5.07 -7.94
N VAL A 567 -1.80 -4.10 -8.78
CA VAL A 567 -0.99 -2.95 -8.38
C VAL A 567 -1.55 -1.64 -8.91
N ALA A 568 -1.20 -0.54 -8.23
CA ALA A 568 -1.49 0.79 -8.74
C ALA A 568 -0.88 0.95 -10.14
N GLY A 569 -1.70 1.44 -11.08
CA GLY A 569 -1.38 1.56 -12.50
C GLY A 569 -1.80 0.36 -13.34
N ALA A 570 -2.24 -0.76 -12.75
CA ALA A 570 -2.75 -1.88 -13.54
C ALA A 570 -4.04 -1.49 -14.28
N VAL A 571 -4.12 -1.83 -15.55
CA VAL A 571 -5.29 -1.67 -16.42
C VAL A 571 -6.00 -3.01 -16.48
N GLU A 572 -6.96 -3.19 -15.58
CA GLU A 572 -7.77 -4.40 -15.46
C GLU A 572 -8.96 -4.35 -16.42
N VAL A 573 -9.33 -5.48 -17.03
CA VAL A 573 -10.46 -5.57 -17.96
C VAL A 573 -11.50 -6.60 -17.48
N PRO A 574 -12.62 -6.13 -16.88
CA PRO A 574 -13.75 -6.97 -16.54
C PRO A 574 -14.41 -7.62 -17.78
N THR A 575 -15.40 -8.47 -17.54
CA THR A 575 -16.17 -9.14 -18.62
C THR A 575 -16.92 -8.18 -19.53
N SER A 576 -17.15 -6.93 -19.10
CA SER A 576 -17.74 -5.88 -19.93
C SER A 576 -16.82 -5.42 -21.07
N GLY A 577 -15.52 -5.72 -21.01
CA GLY A 577 -14.50 -5.21 -21.93
C GLY A 577 -14.15 -3.73 -21.72
N GLN A 578 -14.70 -3.09 -20.68
CA GLN A 578 -14.45 -1.67 -20.36
C GLN A 578 -13.34 -1.57 -19.29
N PRO A 579 -12.18 -0.95 -19.58
CA PRO A 579 -11.03 -0.97 -18.69
C PRO A 579 -11.23 -0.21 -17.38
N VAL A 580 -10.54 -0.67 -16.34
CA VAL A 580 -10.37 0.04 -15.07
C VAL A 580 -8.87 0.25 -14.83
N ILE A 581 -8.44 1.51 -14.70
CA ILE A 581 -7.09 1.83 -14.23
C ILE A 581 -7.13 1.82 -12.71
N PHE A 582 -6.44 0.87 -12.08
CA PHE A 582 -6.28 0.87 -10.62
C PHE A 582 -5.39 2.03 -10.17
N LEU A 583 -5.84 2.77 -9.16
CA LEU A 583 -5.10 3.87 -8.54
C LEU A 583 -4.49 3.41 -7.23
N ARG A 584 -4.34 4.26 -6.20
CA ARG A 584 -3.58 3.98 -4.97
C ARG A 584 -4.32 3.15 -3.94
N ASP A 585 -5.66 3.12 -3.98
CA ASP A 585 -6.49 2.36 -3.03
C ASP A 585 -7.05 1.08 -3.68
N GLN A 586 -6.34 0.53 -4.68
CA GLN A 586 -6.72 -0.67 -5.42
C GLN A 586 -6.69 -1.92 -4.54
N PRO A 587 -7.48 -2.98 -4.86
CA PRO A 587 -7.32 -4.28 -4.20
C PRO A 587 -5.92 -4.85 -4.39
N VAL A 588 -5.46 -5.66 -3.43
CA VAL A 588 -4.14 -6.34 -3.51
C VAL A 588 -4.15 -7.51 -4.48
N THR A 589 -5.31 -8.15 -4.66
CA THR A 589 -5.49 -9.22 -5.64
C THR A 589 -6.80 -9.07 -6.40
N GLY A 590 -6.80 -9.41 -7.69
CA GLY A 590 -7.96 -9.35 -8.59
C GLY A 590 -8.14 -10.65 -9.39
N GLY A 591 -9.34 -10.86 -9.93
CA GLY A 591 -9.70 -12.03 -10.73
C GLY A 591 -9.96 -11.73 -12.21
N TYR A 592 -9.63 -10.52 -12.67
CA TYR A 592 -9.76 -10.11 -14.06
C TYR A 592 -8.38 -9.89 -14.69
N PRO A 593 -8.25 -10.11 -16.01
CA PRO A 593 -6.97 -9.96 -16.69
C PRO A 593 -6.52 -8.49 -16.72
N VAL A 594 -5.27 -8.27 -16.32
CA VAL A 594 -4.57 -6.99 -16.47
C VAL A 594 -3.89 -6.94 -17.84
N VAL A 595 -4.42 -6.12 -18.74
CA VAL A 595 -3.94 -6.02 -20.13
C VAL A 595 -2.64 -5.21 -20.24
N ALA A 596 -2.46 -4.22 -19.37
CA ALA A 596 -1.30 -3.34 -19.34
C ALA A 596 -1.11 -2.73 -17.95
N VAL A 597 0.07 -2.17 -17.67
CA VAL A 597 0.37 -1.42 -16.44
C VAL A 597 1.00 -0.08 -16.77
N LEU A 598 0.49 1.00 -16.18
CA LEU A 598 1.02 2.36 -16.35
C LEU A 598 2.48 2.46 -15.86
N THR A 599 3.25 3.33 -16.51
CA THR A 599 4.52 3.81 -15.94
C THR A 599 4.28 4.62 -14.66
N THR A 600 5.30 4.79 -13.82
CA THR A 600 5.20 5.61 -12.60
C THR A 600 4.75 7.05 -12.88
N ALA A 601 5.26 7.65 -13.95
CA ALA A 601 4.88 9.01 -14.35
C ALA A 601 3.42 9.07 -14.81
N SER A 602 2.97 8.11 -15.63
CA SER A 602 1.58 8.05 -16.06
C SER A 602 0.61 7.68 -14.95
N LEU A 603 1.04 6.95 -13.91
CA LEU A 603 0.23 6.73 -12.72
C LEU A 603 0.02 8.03 -11.93
N ALA A 604 1.06 8.85 -11.75
CA ALA A 604 0.91 10.17 -11.12
C ALA A 604 -0.05 11.06 -11.93
N MET A 605 0.10 11.07 -13.26
CA MET A 605 -0.82 11.78 -14.17
C MET A 605 -2.25 11.25 -14.10
N ALA A 606 -2.44 9.93 -13.98
CA ALA A 606 -3.75 9.33 -13.80
C ALA A 606 -4.41 9.76 -12.48
N GLY A 607 -3.60 10.01 -11.44
CA GLY A 607 -4.03 10.65 -10.19
C GLY A 607 -4.60 12.07 -10.38
N GLN A 608 -4.39 12.72 -11.52
CA GLN A 608 -4.92 14.05 -11.81
C GLN A 608 -6.12 14.06 -12.77
N LEU A 609 -6.58 12.89 -13.26
CA LEU A 609 -7.69 12.82 -14.21
C LEU A 609 -9.06 13.05 -13.54
N PRO A 610 -9.79 14.13 -13.88
CA PRO A 610 -11.17 14.30 -13.44
C PRO A 610 -12.16 13.46 -14.29
N PRO A 611 -13.36 13.15 -13.77
CA PRO A 611 -14.46 12.67 -14.62
C PRO A 611 -14.72 13.59 -15.81
N GLY A 612 -14.95 13.00 -16.98
CA GLY A 612 -15.12 13.73 -18.24
C GLY A 612 -13.83 14.02 -19.00
N ALA A 613 -12.65 13.76 -18.41
CA ALA A 613 -11.39 13.74 -19.15
C ALA A 613 -11.32 12.53 -20.09
N LYS A 614 -10.49 12.63 -21.11
CA LYS A 614 -10.22 11.53 -22.05
C LYS A 614 -8.80 10.99 -21.87
N VAL A 615 -8.61 9.71 -22.16
CA VAL A 615 -7.34 9.00 -22.06
C VAL A 615 -7.04 8.31 -23.38
N ALA A 616 -5.80 8.38 -23.83
CA ALA A 616 -5.25 7.51 -24.86
C ALA A 616 -4.06 6.73 -24.28
N PHE A 617 -3.88 5.48 -24.68
CA PHE A 617 -2.77 4.66 -24.21
C PHE A 617 -1.66 4.59 -25.25
N ARG A 618 -0.41 4.68 -24.79
CA ARG A 618 0.77 4.48 -25.64
C ARG A 618 1.71 3.49 -24.97
N VAL A 619 2.26 2.55 -25.73
CA VAL A 619 3.27 1.63 -25.19
C VAL A 619 4.55 2.41 -24.91
N ALA A 620 5.03 2.30 -23.67
CA ALA A 620 6.29 2.89 -23.25
C ALA A 620 7.45 2.26 -24.06
N PRO A 621 8.46 3.04 -24.48
CA PRO A 621 9.64 2.47 -25.10
C PRO A 621 10.32 1.50 -24.12
N ALA A 622 10.82 0.37 -24.64
CA ALA A 622 11.54 -0.59 -23.82
C ALA A 622 12.68 0.11 -23.08
N ALA A 623 12.69 0.03 -21.75
CA ALA A 623 13.74 0.65 -20.94
C ALA A 623 15.10 0.10 -21.37
N THR A 624 15.93 0.94 -21.99
CA THR A 624 17.35 0.63 -22.19
C THR A 624 17.96 0.56 -20.79
N ALA A 625 18.64 -0.55 -20.48
CA ALA A 625 19.28 -0.73 -19.19
C ALA A 625 20.32 0.37 -18.96
N ALA A 626 19.93 1.45 -18.29
CA ALA A 626 20.87 2.41 -17.77
C ALA A 626 21.69 1.68 -16.70
N THR A 627 22.98 1.48 -16.98
CA THR A 627 23.92 0.94 -16.00
C THR A 627 23.99 1.94 -14.84
N PRO A 628 23.59 1.58 -13.61
CA PRO A 628 23.81 2.48 -12.49
C PRO A 628 25.33 2.66 -12.34
N ALA A 629 25.80 3.90 -12.42
CA ALA A 629 27.19 4.22 -12.16
C ALA A 629 27.49 3.84 -10.69
N ARG A 630 28.12 2.69 -10.49
CA ARG A 630 28.65 2.29 -9.17
C ARG A 630 29.73 3.32 -8.81
N HIS A 631 29.39 4.29 -7.96
CA HIS A 631 30.41 5.08 -7.28
C HIS A 631 31.15 4.16 -6.30
N HIS A 632 32.24 3.56 -6.77
CA HIS A 632 33.27 3.03 -5.89
C HIS A 632 33.83 4.20 -5.07
N MET A 633 33.48 4.24 -3.78
CA MET A 633 34.30 4.93 -2.80
C MET A 633 35.64 4.20 -2.74
N ALA A 634 36.59 4.65 -3.56
CA ALA A 634 37.98 4.30 -3.37
C ALA A 634 38.42 4.88 -2.02
N ALA A 635 38.72 4.00 -1.07
CA ALA A 635 39.42 4.36 0.15
C ALA A 635 40.79 4.93 -0.24
N THR A 636 40.95 6.24 -0.12
CA THR A 636 42.26 6.89 -0.20
C THR A 636 43.06 6.51 1.03
N SER A 637 43.87 5.45 0.89
CA SER A 637 44.97 5.19 1.80
C SER A 637 46.02 6.29 1.58
N GLY A 638 46.22 7.10 2.60
CA GLY A 638 47.25 8.12 2.61
C GLY A 638 48.64 7.49 2.67
N THR A 639 49.45 7.76 1.66
CA THR A 639 50.91 7.81 1.80
C THR A 639 51.42 8.98 0.97
N ASP A 640 51.78 10.03 1.68
CA ASP A 640 52.49 11.21 1.23
C ASP A 640 53.95 10.86 0.87
N PRO A 641 54.45 11.28 -0.30
CA PRO A 641 55.86 11.60 -0.44
C PRO A 641 56.02 13.05 -0.91
N ARG A 642 56.51 13.89 0.00
CA ARG A 642 57.01 15.24 -0.25
C ARG A 642 57.97 15.29 -1.46
N PRO A 643 57.91 16.33 -2.30
CA PRO A 643 59.05 16.73 -3.13
C PRO A 643 59.84 17.87 -2.47
N ALA A 644 61.17 17.77 -2.54
CA ALA A 644 62.12 18.82 -2.18
C ALA A 644 62.27 19.86 -3.32
N PRO A 645 62.75 21.09 -3.05
CA PRO A 645 62.71 22.22 -3.98
C PRO A 645 64.02 22.40 -4.76
N GLN A 646 63.94 22.97 -5.98
CA GLN A 646 64.99 23.62 -6.78
C GLN A 646 64.40 23.95 -8.17
N ASP A 647 64.84 24.91 -8.97
CA ASP A 647 65.32 26.29 -8.83
C ASP A 647 65.32 26.85 -10.27
N ASP A 648 65.09 28.17 -10.41
CA ASP A 648 65.42 29.07 -11.53
C ASP A 648 65.04 28.80 -13.01
N GLY A 649 64.51 29.85 -13.66
CA GLY A 649 64.75 30.06 -15.11
C GLY A 649 63.72 30.81 -15.98
N VAL A 650 63.60 32.14 -15.83
CA VAL A 650 63.74 33.16 -16.91
C VAL A 650 62.77 33.17 -18.14
N VAL A 651 61.94 34.24 -18.17
CA VAL A 651 61.61 35.20 -19.28
C VAL A 651 60.63 34.83 -20.42
N ALA A 652 59.38 35.33 -20.27
CA ALA A 652 58.66 36.37 -21.07
C ALA A 652 58.39 36.20 -22.61
N PRO A 653 57.57 37.09 -23.25
CA PRO A 653 56.13 36.94 -23.53
C PRO A 653 55.81 37.16 -25.05
N HIS A 654 54.56 37.51 -25.40
CA HIS A 654 53.97 37.92 -26.72
C HIS A 654 52.90 36.92 -27.22
N GLU A 655 51.77 37.28 -27.84
CA GLU A 655 51.04 38.52 -28.10
C GLU A 655 49.63 38.15 -28.61
N PHE A 656 48.75 39.14 -28.63
CA PHE A 656 47.41 39.19 -29.24
C PHE A 656 47.32 38.66 -30.68
N ALA A 657 46.15 38.11 -31.07
CA ALA A 657 45.43 38.54 -32.27
C ALA A 657 44.02 37.92 -32.37
N GLU A 658 43.04 38.82 -32.51
CA GLU A 658 41.68 38.57 -33.00
C GLU A 658 41.67 38.03 -34.44
N ARG A 659 40.60 37.30 -34.81
CA ARG A 659 40.03 37.39 -36.17
C ARG A 659 38.55 36.98 -36.19
N THR A 660 37.80 37.85 -36.84
CA THR A 660 36.35 37.91 -37.08
C THR A 660 35.92 37.27 -38.41
N HIS A 661 34.59 37.08 -38.53
CA HIS A 661 33.75 36.83 -39.75
C HIS A 661 33.74 35.38 -40.27
N GLU A 662 32.64 34.78 -40.73
CA GLU A 662 31.60 35.32 -41.62
C GLU A 662 30.30 34.46 -41.63
N GLN A 663 29.26 35.02 -42.24
CA GLN A 663 27.84 34.63 -42.29
C GLN A 663 27.51 33.38 -43.15
N ALA A 664 26.35 32.75 -42.90
CA ALA A 664 25.37 32.40 -43.95
C ALA A 664 24.00 31.96 -43.36
N THR A 665 22.95 32.64 -43.84
CA THR A 665 21.50 32.42 -43.66
C THR A 665 20.91 31.67 -44.86
N GLU A 666 19.91 30.80 -44.64
CA GLU A 666 18.66 30.53 -45.43
C GLU A 666 18.01 29.22 -44.90
N ALA A 667 16.79 29.21 -44.33
CA ALA A 667 15.44 29.22 -44.96
C ALA A 667 15.16 27.94 -45.80
N SER A 668 14.03 27.24 -45.82
CA SER A 668 12.70 27.27 -45.20
C SER A 668 12.00 25.94 -45.55
N LEU A 669 11.21 25.37 -44.64
CA LEU A 669 9.81 24.90 -44.83
C LEU A 669 9.28 24.27 -43.53
#